data_AF-A0A1Z9YYZ2-F1
#
_entry.id   AF-A0A1Z9YYZ2-F1
#
_cell.length_a   1.000
_cell.length_b   1.000
_cell.length_c   1.000
_cell.angle_alpha   90.00
_cell.angle_beta   90.00
_cell.angle_gamma   90.00
#
_symmetry.space_group_name_H-M   'P 1'
#
loop_
_entity.id
_entity.type
_entity.pdbx_description
1 polymer ?
#
loop_
_entity_poly.entity_id
_entity_poly.type
_entity_poly.pdbx_seq_one_letter_code
_entity_poly.pdbx_strand_id
1 'polypeptide(L)'
;MSSLTFSPRQYLEQILITRGLASTDARVLYQYQLSFVEFKQIEDTLKKSFPLQNINRIGDEWAKLFTLYAAEWFRREYTAKWTWDPILTSLDIRDLPVNTRNEVVIKGLRFWKRPIIKYSKANNYLGSIFKEGGFPSRLLKEDGNRYISIFQKVTSLYLDNKSHIDELRAEVQQELKTLPQAFEHDETLSLVLDIVRLIIEKVESCQLTAQQDPIVTLDQQSRHWRNEFPLPIDEDRTIVDVFLRNLFKSASEEISKHHQLRQALKCTHSLSEDFKYLSSTIYLPEELSFTLSEDVELRRTRGNLVIKEGLNHKSQFLCTTYLSQQNNKVIAEINRGFLKDIYRQFHNEALYLCLEVDGVALSHIELEDTVLDFDTLPIAFEIQEKPKYIAQGALKTKAPEIFISLPTGARFTSVESAELFESVGQFLTFKLYKIRGQQQILTQDNDQIIIKCGHSDIEFEQLLFRKNNISQLETSPSLAFMGKPALKTYGTHTLFRGNDQIETTPLHLLLGQQMLTLKNRKGESLLKKKVVILPKHFKVMVQAGVTLDQAILDIESDAEIHIEVSNSHSSLVYEKIGISYKCQVKCAVVPLALNLKITFKFGGECIVTVPFPARGFKLINEQKEVTSKDLVIHDLLNTELQVYSYDRAAKLNFDIVLKTKINQGHAVPFYRKKIKVKQGISSINLYELVEDVKGVLALDDDLDSFVECAISYHHSEKKWNIRHYAHQLNWGKSIKAYYNNEALLSFKPQAMSLVQPQVTPLVLLEKNEWIGKVFQVPELDMSLAPYLLIPTKNSTLFRAKLIPEFDYPQDSEIEALTEATRSFGQNKQSIKQFIRTLNYDNNEVFWNYVKTLLHDYDHLPLNTFEVLKGLATNYDQLAITVFKLDLSLDILHRFETELSVLWFLIPVSSWQNATLQVIQYWQKMLGDDGTYGCLKAEHILKKLKNFTPLLAESFHPFYLYNQRSFGPGYNFQFLNDWIFEGNFIGGLEKSEYQRMLQRNHSATEDQAWPTALSQNKWVYFDCMQKLPFSCQLASQWNKDAVYLPFCLAYMNVKHHSKLQLSAYDILQLKQIIAFDEQWFNQIFSSIVKYLILEAK
;
A
#
# COMPACT_ATOMS: atom_id res chain seq x y z
N MET A 1 24.55 65.54 -1.99
CA MET A 1 24.13 65.10 -0.64
C MET A 1 22.66 64.69 -0.72
N SER A 2 22.39 63.40 -0.82
CA SER A 2 21.05 62.82 -0.63
C SER A 2 21.18 61.73 0.42
N SER A 3 20.50 61.93 1.55
CA SER A 3 20.47 61.05 2.71
C SER A 3 19.87 59.69 2.34
N LEU A 4 20.71 58.67 2.20
CA LEU A 4 20.28 57.27 2.13
C LEU A 4 19.66 56.88 3.47
N THR A 5 18.35 56.69 3.49
CA THR A 5 17.60 56.18 4.63
C THR A 5 17.92 54.69 4.82
N PHE A 6 18.79 54.38 5.78
CA PHE A 6 19.13 53.01 6.18
C PHE A 6 18.03 52.40 7.05
N SER A 7 16.83 52.24 6.50
CA SER A 7 15.67 51.69 7.23
C SER A 7 15.39 50.25 6.80
N PRO A 8 15.54 49.25 7.69
CA PRO A 8 15.15 47.86 7.41
C PRO A 8 13.70 47.72 6.90
N ARG A 9 12.80 48.59 7.36
CA ARG A 9 11.40 48.63 6.94
C ARG A 9 11.24 48.99 5.46
N GLN A 10 11.91 50.06 5.01
CA GLN A 10 11.80 50.52 3.62
C GLN A 10 12.35 49.47 2.64
N TYR A 11 13.44 48.80 3.03
CA TYR A 11 14.03 47.76 2.21
C TYR A 11 13.15 46.50 2.15
N LEU A 12 12.53 46.12 3.27
CA LEU A 12 11.55 45.03 3.31
C LEU A 12 10.31 45.33 2.44
N GLU A 13 9.78 46.55 2.51
CA GLU A 13 8.69 47.01 1.64
C GLU A 13 9.10 46.96 0.16
N GLN A 14 10.34 47.38 -0.17
CA GLN A 14 10.88 47.30 -1.52
C GLN A 14 10.99 45.85 -2.03
N ILE A 15 11.46 44.91 -1.21
CA ILE A 15 11.54 43.48 -1.57
C ILE A 15 10.16 42.93 -1.94
N LEU A 16 9.13 43.25 -1.15
CA LEU A 16 7.76 42.81 -1.37
C LEU A 16 7.15 43.44 -2.63
N ILE A 17 7.32 44.75 -2.82
CA ILE A 17 6.83 45.49 -3.99
C ILE A 17 7.46 44.97 -5.28
N THR A 18 8.77 44.71 -5.27
CA THR A 18 9.51 44.18 -6.44
C THR A 18 8.97 42.82 -6.88
N ARG A 19 8.34 42.08 -5.96
CA ARG A 19 7.74 40.76 -6.18
C ARG A 19 6.23 40.80 -6.34
N GLY A 20 5.63 42.00 -6.45
CA GLY A 20 4.18 42.18 -6.60
C GLY A 20 3.37 41.83 -5.35
N LEU A 21 4.00 41.76 -4.17
CA LEU A 21 3.37 41.38 -2.92
C LEU A 21 2.99 42.61 -2.09
N ALA A 22 1.73 42.70 -1.67
CA ALA A 22 1.27 43.71 -0.72
C ALA A 22 1.61 43.36 0.75
N SER A 23 1.80 42.07 1.04
CA SER A 23 2.14 41.53 2.36
C SER A 23 2.74 40.13 2.22
N THR A 24 3.33 39.59 3.29
CA THR A 24 3.81 38.20 3.34
C THR A 24 2.67 37.19 3.14
N ASP A 25 2.94 36.14 2.38
CA ASP A 25 1.96 35.13 1.93
C ASP A 25 2.27 33.71 2.41
N ALA A 26 3.11 33.58 3.43
CA ALA A 26 3.54 32.32 4.02
C ALA A 26 4.37 31.38 3.12
N ARG A 27 4.80 31.81 1.92
CA ARG A 27 5.72 31.01 1.09
C ARG A 27 7.08 30.81 1.78
N VAL A 28 7.78 29.72 1.43
CA VAL A 28 9.10 29.40 1.99
C VAL A 28 10.10 30.51 1.63
N LEU A 29 11.01 30.89 2.53
CA LEU A 29 11.85 32.09 2.31
C LEU A 29 12.75 32.01 1.07
N TYR A 30 13.26 30.83 0.70
CA TYR A 30 14.06 30.68 -0.52
C TYR A 30 13.25 30.97 -1.81
N GLN A 31 11.92 30.85 -1.78
CA GLN A 31 11.04 31.11 -2.94
C GLN A 31 10.88 32.59 -3.23
N TYR A 32 11.33 33.48 -2.33
CA TYR A 32 11.48 34.89 -2.66
C TYR A 32 12.62 35.11 -3.66
N GLN A 33 13.53 34.16 -3.86
CA GLN A 33 14.58 34.24 -4.89
C GLN A 33 15.30 35.60 -4.85
N LEU A 34 15.92 35.92 -3.71
CA LEU A 34 16.71 37.14 -3.59
C LEU A 34 17.88 37.08 -4.57
N SER A 35 18.10 38.16 -5.33
CA SER A 35 19.31 38.33 -6.13
C SER A 35 20.53 38.52 -5.24
N PHE A 36 21.74 38.28 -5.76
CA PHE A 36 22.96 38.57 -4.98
C PHE A 36 23.08 40.04 -4.58
N VAL A 37 22.66 40.94 -5.47
CA VAL A 37 22.65 42.38 -5.20
C VAL A 37 21.71 42.69 -4.04
N GLU A 38 20.50 42.13 -4.04
CA GLU A 38 19.57 42.29 -2.92
C GLU A 38 20.14 41.69 -1.63
N PHE A 39 20.72 40.49 -1.69
CA PHE A 39 21.36 39.84 -0.55
C PHE A 39 22.45 40.71 0.09
N LYS A 40 23.34 41.30 -0.71
CA LYS A 40 24.40 42.20 -0.21
C LYS A 40 23.85 43.55 0.29
N GLN A 41 22.80 44.06 -0.31
CA GLN A 41 22.12 45.27 0.19
C GLN A 41 21.43 45.01 1.54
N ILE A 42 20.84 43.82 1.75
CA ILE A 42 20.31 43.42 3.05
C ILE A 42 21.45 43.32 4.08
N GLU A 43 22.56 42.68 3.72
CA GLU A 43 23.76 42.57 4.58
C GLU A 43 24.22 43.95 5.06
N ASP A 44 24.42 44.89 4.12
CA ASP A 44 24.85 46.25 4.41
C ASP A 44 23.84 47.02 5.27
N THR A 45 22.54 46.84 5.01
CA THR A 45 21.47 47.50 5.77
C THR A 45 21.42 46.98 7.20
N LEU A 46 21.53 45.66 7.40
CA LEU A 46 21.56 45.05 8.73
C LEU A 46 22.82 45.47 9.50
N LYS A 47 24.00 45.47 8.85
CA LYS A 47 25.27 45.96 9.43
C LYS A 47 25.17 47.40 9.93
N LYS A 48 24.67 48.31 9.08
CA LYS A 48 24.59 49.75 9.39
C LYS A 48 23.50 50.07 10.42
N SER A 49 22.42 49.29 10.47
CA SER A 49 21.30 49.50 11.39
C SER A 49 21.45 48.80 12.73
N PHE A 50 22.32 47.78 12.85
CA PHE A 50 22.53 47.03 14.09
C PHE A 50 23.08 47.89 15.25
N PRO A 51 24.06 48.81 15.06
CA PRO A 51 24.55 49.69 16.13
C PRO A 51 23.47 50.61 16.72
N LEU A 52 22.36 50.80 16.01
CA LEU A 52 21.21 51.60 16.46
C LEU A 52 20.17 50.76 17.25
N GLN A 53 20.36 49.44 17.33
CA GLN A 53 19.48 48.54 18.07
C GLN A 53 19.88 48.44 19.54
N ASN A 54 18.89 48.14 20.39
CA ASN A 54 19.17 47.73 21.76
C ASN A 54 19.48 46.22 21.76
N ILE A 55 20.68 45.84 22.20
CA ILE A 55 21.15 44.44 22.20
C ILE A 55 20.30 43.49 23.07
N ASN A 56 19.55 44.03 24.03
CA ASN A 56 18.63 43.27 24.87
C ASN A 56 17.21 43.23 24.32
N ARG A 57 16.89 44.03 23.28
CA ARG A 57 15.58 44.08 22.65
C ARG A 57 15.69 44.65 21.23
N ILE A 58 15.90 43.75 20.27
CA ILE A 58 15.97 44.11 18.86
C ILE A 58 14.58 44.50 18.33
N GLY A 59 14.53 45.55 17.51
CA GLY A 59 13.30 46.05 16.88
C GLY A 59 12.73 45.07 15.86
N ASP A 60 11.39 45.08 15.73
CA ASP A 60 10.66 44.10 14.92
C ASP A 60 11.05 44.17 13.43
N GLU A 61 11.25 45.37 12.88
CA GLU A 61 11.65 45.56 11.48
C GLU A 61 13.03 44.97 11.17
N TRP A 62 13.95 45.05 12.12
CA TRP A 62 15.27 44.43 11.98
C TRP A 62 15.14 42.90 12.02
N ALA A 63 14.31 42.37 12.92
CA ALA A 63 14.10 40.94 13.08
C ALA A 63 13.46 40.27 11.84
N LYS A 64 12.51 40.96 11.19
CA LYS A 64 11.88 40.54 9.93
C LYS A 64 12.93 40.36 8.82
N LEU A 65 13.76 41.38 8.63
CA LEU A 65 14.77 41.41 7.57
C LEU A 65 15.94 40.45 7.86
N PHE A 66 16.36 40.34 9.13
CA PHE A 66 17.39 39.40 9.56
C PHE A 66 17.00 37.94 9.28
N THR A 67 15.74 37.57 9.49
CA THR A 67 15.29 36.19 9.26
C THR A 67 15.39 35.81 7.77
N LEU A 68 15.03 36.73 6.88
CA LEU A 68 15.20 36.56 5.43
C LEU A 68 16.69 36.50 5.04
N TYR A 69 17.51 37.38 5.60
CA TYR A 69 18.97 37.37 5.40
C TYR A 69 19.60 36.05 5.84
N ALA A 70 19.28 35.57 7.04
CA ALA A 70 19.86 34.36 7.61
C ALA A 70 19.48 33.11 6.79
N ALA A 71 18.25 33.04 6.29
CA ALA A 71 17.82 31.99 5.37
C ALA A 71 18.63 32.04 4.05
N GLU A 72 18.76 33.22 3.46
CA GLU A 72 19.53 33.41 2.22
C GLU A 72 21.04 33.18 2.39
N TRP A 73 21.58 33.50 3.57
CA TRP A 73 22.97 33.22 3.94
C TRP A 73 23.22 31.72 3.94
N PHE A 74 22.33 30.91 4.50
CA PHE A 74 22.46 29.46 4.44
C PHE A 74 22.49 28.95 2.99
N ARG A 75 21.65 29.52 2.12
CA ARG A 75 21.59 29.18 0.70
C ARG A 75 22.90 29.47 -0.05
N ARG A 76 23.53 30.62 0.23
CA ARG A 76 24.65 31.15 -0.57
C ARG A 76 26.04 30.94 0.05
N GLU A 77 26.14 30.94 1.38
CA GLU A 77 27.40 31.12 2.10
C GLU A 77 27.80 29.90 2.95
N TYR A 78 26.88 28.98 3.26
CA TYR A 78 27.13 27.85 4.14
C TYR A 78 28.12 26.83 3.57
N THR A 79 29.06 26.38 4.41
CA THR A 79 30.12 25.42 4.05
C THR A 79 30.16 24.18 4.96
N ALA A 80 30.17 24.32 6.29
CA ALA A 80 30.18 23.14 7.18
C ALA A 80 29.76 23.38 8.64
N LYS A 81 29.82 24.61 9.16
CA LYS A 81 29.62 24.88 10.59
C LYS A 81 28.14 25.11 10.93
N TRP A 82 27.56 24.24 11.74
CA TRP A 82 26.18 24.35 12.21
C TRP A 82 26.06 25.26 13.45
N THR A 83 26.39 26.55 13.31
CA THR A 83 26.27 27.55 14.37
C THR A 83 25.78 28.89 13.84
N TRP A 84 25.35 29.78 14.74
CA TRP A 84 24.97 31.15 14.38
C TRP A 84 26.17 32.06 14.10
N ASP A 85 27.37 31.71 14.58
CA ASP A 85 28.53 32.59 14.56
C ASP A 85 28.92 33.06 13.15
N PRO A 86 28.91 32.21 12.10
CA PRO A 86 29.19 32.66 10.74
C PRO A 86 28.22 33.73 10.23
N ILE A 87 26.93 33.60 10.55
CA ILE A 87 25.87 34.54 10.16
C ILE A 87 26.02 35.86 10.92
N LEU A 88 26.35 35.79 12.21
CA LEU A 88 26.55 36.99 13.04
C LEU A 88 27.85 37.71 12.66
N THR A 89 28.91 36.96 12.39
CA THR A 89 30.21 37.48 11.96
C THR A 89 30.09 38.17 10.60
N SER A 90 29.29 37.62 9.67
CA SER A 90 29.04 38.28 8.37
C SER A 90 28.26 39.58 8.50
N LEU A 91 27.67 39.89 9.66
CA LEU A 91 27.01 41.15 9.99
C LEU A 91 27.83 42.05 10.94
N ASP A 92 29.11 41.72 11.20
CA ASP A 92 29.97 42.39 12.17
C ASP A 92 29.43 42.37 13.62
N ILE A 93 28.57 41.38 13.94
CA ILE A 93 27.99 41.17 15.27
C ILE A 93 28.86 40.18 16.04
N ARG A 94 29.55 40.67 17.08
CA ARG A 94 30.44 39.84 17.90
C ARG A 94 29.72 38.99 18.94
N ASP A 95 28.63 39.50 19.49
CA ASP A 95 27.83 38.80 20.49
C ASP A 95 26.36 39.23 20.38
N LEU A 96 25.46 38.25 20.37
CA LEU A 96 24.01 38.46 20.40
C LEU A 96 23.44 37.48 21.44
N PRO A 97 22.91 37.97 22.57
CA PRO A 97 22.42 37.11 23.64
C PRO A 97 21.42 36.08 23.12
N VAL A 98 21.54 34.84 23.59
CA VAL A 98 20.72 33.71 23.10
C VAL A 98 19.22 34.00 23.18
N ASN A 99 18.76 34.61 24.27
CA ASN A 99 17.34 34.97 24.44
C ASN A 99 16.90 36.02 23.40
N THR A 100 17.68 37.09 23.21
CA THR A 100 17.39 38.11 22.20
C THR A 100 17.42 37.52 20.79
N ARG A 101 18.39 36.65 20.48
CA ARG A 101 18.48 35.95 19.19
C ARG A 101 17.23 35.11 18.94
N ASN A 102 16.79 34.34 19.93
CA ASN A 102 15.59 33.53 19.83
C ASN A 102 14.35 34.39 19.59
N GLU A 103 14.21 35.52 20.32
CA GLU A 103 13.13 36.49 20.09
C GLU A 103 13.14 37.08 18.67
N VAL A 104 14.33 37.40 18.14
CA VAL A 104 14.50 37.89 16.77
C VAL A 104 13.96 36.87 15.76
N VAL A 105 14.33 35.60 15.90
CA VAL A 105 13.85 34.54 15.01
C VAL A 105 12.33 34.34 15.14
N ILE A 106 11.80 34.37 16.37
CA ILE A 106 10.35 34.26 16.61
C ILE A 106 9.59 35.39 15.90
N LYS A 107 10.01 36.64 16.11
CA LYS A 107 9.38 37.82 15.51
C LYS A 107 9.43 37.77 13.99
N GLY A 108 10.59 37.40 13.43
CA GLY A 108 10.76 37.34 11.99
C GLY A 108 9.94 36.22 11.35
N LEU A 109 10.03 34.99 11.84
CA LEU A 109 9.22 33.88 11.31
C LEU A 109 7.71 34.13 11.46
N ARG A 110 7.27 34.75 12.56
CA ARG A 110 5.87 35.17 12.75
C ARG A 110 5.43 36.16 11.67
N PHE A 111 6.25 37.15 11.33
CA PHE A 111 5.95 38.09 10.23
C PHE A 111 5.89 37.38 8.87
N TRP A 112 6.80 36.45 8.62
CA TRP A 112 6.80 35.64 7.40
C TRP A 112 5.72 34.55 7.40
N LYS A 113 4.93 34.41 8.49
CA LYS A 113 3.91 33.38 8.69
C LYS A 113 4.48 31.96 8.56
N ARG A 114 5.70 31.76 9.06
CA ARG A 114 6.43 30.49 9.04
C ARG A 114 6.49 29.88 10.45
N PRO A 115 6.33 28.55 10.60
CA PRO A 115 6.33 27.91 11.91
C PRO A 115 7.76 27.78 12.47
N ILE A 116 7.87 27.75 13.81
CA ILE A 116 9.10 27.34 14.49
C ILE A 116 9.05 25.83 14.70
N ILE A 117 10.10 25.14 14.30
CA ILE A 117 10.24 23.69 14.44
C ILE A 117 10.62 23.38 15.90
N LYS A 118 9.95 22.40 16.51
CA LYS A 118 10.20 21.94 17.89
C LYS A 118 10.54 20.46 17.89
N TYR A 119 11.60 20.07 18.61
CA TYR A 119 11.90 18.66 18.90
C TYR A 119 12.14 18.48 20.40
N SER A 120 11.54 17.44 20.98
CA SER A 120 11.79 16.97 22.35
C SER A 120 11.89 18.10 23.39
N LYS A 121 10.86 18.96 23.44
CA LYS A 121 10.69 20.12 24.35
C LYS A 121 11.47 21.41 24.03
N ALA A 122 12.39 21.45 23.06
CA ALA A 122 13.15 22.67 22.73
C ALA A 122 12.85 23.22 21.32
N ASN A 123 12.78 24.55 21.19
CA ASN A 123 12.63 25.24 19.91
C ASN A 123 13.95 25.16 19.12
N ASN A 124 13.93 24.62 17.90
CA ASN A 124 15.09 24.59 17.01
C ASN A 124 15.10 25.83 16.10
N TYR A 125 15.57 26.97 16.62
CA TYR A 125 15.57 28.23 15.88
C TYR A 125 16.52 28.22 14.67
N LEU A 126 17.69 27.58 14.77
CA LEU A 126 18.66 27.52 13.67
C LEU A 126 18.15 26.61 12.55
N GLY A 127 17.66 25.41 12.88
CA GLY A 127 17.04 24.50 11.93
C GLY A 127 15.80 25.08 11.26
N SER A 128 15.01 25.86 12.01
CA SER A 128 13.84 26.57 11.45
C SER A 128 14.26 27.54 10.34
N ILE A 129 15.33 28.32 10.51
CA ILE A 129 15.82 29.21 9.45
C ILE A 129 16.48 28.44 8.31
N PHE A 130 17.26 27.39 8.60
CA PHE A 130 17.91 26.59 7.58
C PHE A 130 16.92 25.98 6.59
N LYS A 131 15.82 25.40 7.07
CA LYS A 131 14.75 24.84 6.23
C LYS A 131 14.17 25.88 5.28
N GLU A 132 14.07 27.12 5.74
CA GLU A 132 13.56 28.25 4.95
C GLU A 132 14.58 28.75 3.92
N GLY A 133 15.88 28.52 4.14
CA GLY A 133 16.98 28.94 3.27
C GLY A 133 17.19 28.06 2.04
N GLY A 134 16.72 26.81 2.03
CA GLY A 134 16.94 25.90 0.91
C GLY A 134 18.34 25.27 0.90
N PHE A 135 18.76 24.72 -0.24
CA PHE A 135 19.97 23.90 -0.35
C PHE A 135 21.22 24.76 -0.58
N PRO A 136 22.28 24.63 0.24
CA PRO A 136 23.48 25.46 0.11
C PRO A 136 24.26 25.23 -1.20
N SER A 137 24.46 26.29 -1.99
CA SER A 137 25.10 26.17 -3.31
C SER A 137 26.62 25.99 -3.26
N ARG A 138 27.30 26.47 -2.22
CA ARG A 138 28.77 26.31 -2.06
C ARG A 138 29.18 24.85 -1.91
N LEU A 139 28.34 24.05 -1.26
CA LEU A 139 28.55 22.61 -1.13
C LEU A 139 28.64 21.92 -2.49
N LEU A 140 27.89 22.41 -3.48
CA LEU A 140 27.92 21.86 -4.85
C LEU A 140 29.24 22.15 -5.56
N LYS A 141 29.94 23.24 -5.21
CA LYS A 141 31.24 23.62 -5.81
C LYS A 141 32.38 22.76 -5.29
N GLU A 142 32.35 22.43 -4.00
CA GLU A 142 33.43 21.71 -3.34
C GLU A 142 33.33 20.20 -3.58
N ASP A 143 32.11 19.62 -3.62
CA ASP A 143 31.90 18.17 -3.58
C ASP A 143 30.71 17.68 -4.43
N GLY A 144 30.35 18.39 -5.51
CA GLY A 144 29.12 18.16 -6.30
C GLY A 144 28.82 16.71 -6.71
N ASN A 145 29.84 15.91 -7.05
CA ASN A 145 29.67 14.50 -7.43
C ASN A 145 29.16 13.63 -6.27
N ARG A 146 29.58 13.93 -5.03
CA ARG A 146 29.12 13.24 -3.83
C ARG A 146 27.66 13.53 -3.52
N TYR A 147 27.23 14.76 -3.73
CA TYR A 147 25.81 15.12 -3.59
C TYR A 147 24.97 14.44 -4.67
N ILE A 148 25.43 14.42 -5.92
CA ILE A 148 24.75 13.69 -7.00
C ILE A 148 24.58 12.21 -6.61
N SER A 149 25.63 11.52 -6.15
CA SER A 149 25.52 10.10 -5.77
C SER A 149 24.57 9.86 -4.59
N ILE A 150 24.53 10.77 -3.61
CA ILE A 150 23.56 10.69 -2.51
C ILE A 150 22.15 10.90 -3.05
N PHE A 151 21.89 11.95 -3.83
CA PHE A 151 20.57 12.18 -4.41
C PHE A 151 20.13 11.04 -5.34
N GLN A 152 21.04 10.41 -6.07
CA GLN A 152 20.77 9.21 -6.86
C GLN A 152 20.30 8.06 -5.96
N LYS A 153 21.04 7.80 -4.88
CA LYS A 153 20.68 6.75 -3.91
C LYS A 153 19.35 7.04 -3.24
N VAL A 154 19.11 8.29 -2.81
CA VAL A 154 17.83 8.72 -2.23
C VAL A 154 16.70 8.63 -3.27
N THR A 155 16.96 8.94 -4.55
CA THR A 155 15.98 8.77 -5.63
C THR A 155 15.65 7.30 -5.83
N SER A 156 16.64 6.40 -5.86
CA SER A 156 16.39 4.94 -5.92
C SER A 156 15.56 4.48 -4.73
N LEU A 157 15.98 4.81 -3.49
CA LEU A 157 15.25 4.47 -2.27
C LEU A 157 13.80 5.01 -2.30
N TYR A 158 13.63 6.24 -2.75
CA TYR A 158 12.31 6.88 -2.88
C TYR A 158 11.44 6.20 -3.92
N LEU A 159 12.01 5.79 -5.05
CA LEU A 159 11.30 5.03 -6.06
C LEU A 159 10.92 3.67 -5.48
N ASP A 160 11.83 2.93 -4.87
CA ASP A 160 11.60 1.61 -4.29
C ASP A 160 10.48 1.59 -3.23
N ASN A 161 10.41 2.58 -2.33
CA ASN A 161 9.49 2.58 -1.18
C ASN A 161 8.59 3.83 -1.09
N LYS A 162 8.02 4.27 -2.23
CA LYS A 162 7.21 5.51 -2.37
C LYS A 162 6.05 5.65 -1.37
N SER A 163 5.53 4.55 -0.83
CA SER A 163 4.38 4.54 0.11
C SER A 163 4.78 4.62 1.60
N HIS A 164 6.05 4.36 1.95
CA HIS A 164 6.52 4.24 3.35
C HIS A 164 7.78 5.09 3.58
N ILE A 165 7.68 6.38 3.26
CA ILE A 165 8.82 7.32 3.27
C ILE A 165 9.44 7.47 4.67
N ASP A 166 8.67 7.23 5.73
CA ASP A 166 9.16 7.30 7.10
C ASP A 166 10.02 6.08 7.49
N GLU A 167 9.84 4.92 6.84
CA GLU A 167 10.72 3.76 7.01
C GLU A 167 12.07 4.01 6.33
N LEU A 168 12.05 4.67 5.17
CA LEU A 168 13.26 5.14 4.47
C LEU A 168 14.01 6.22 5.23
N ARG A 169 13.35 6.92 6.18
CA ARG A 169 13.94 8.05 6.90
C ARG A 169 15.25 7.66 7.57
N ALA A 170 15.30 6.49 8.19
CA ALA A 170 16.49 5.99 8.86
C ALA A 170 17.64 5.69 7.88
N GLU A 171 17.34 5.06 6.74
CA GLU A 171 18.32 4.73 5.70
C GLU A 171 18.86 6.00 5.02
N VAL A 172 17.98 6.91 4.62
CA VAL A 172 18.39 8.19 4.04
C VAL A 172 19.20 8.99 5.06
N GLN A 173 18.81 8.98 6.34
CA GLN A 173 19.58 9.65 7.39
C GLN A 173 20.99 9.06 7.56
N GLN A 174 21.18 7.75 7.37
CA GLN A 174 22.52 7.15 7.37
C GLN A 174 23.38 7.67 6.23
N GLU A 175 22.82 7.85 5.03
CA GLU A 175 23.54 8.45 3.89
C GLU A 175 23.89 9.92 4.16
N LEU A 176 22.95 10.68 4.75
CA LEU A 176 23.14 12.08 5.08
C LEU A 176 24.15 12.31 6.21
N LYS A 177 24.36 11.36 7.12
CA LYS A 177 25.44 11.44 8.14
C LYS A 177 26.84 11.51 7.53
N THR A 178 26.99 11.15 6.26
CA THR A 178 28.27 11.31 5.57
C THR A 178 28.54 12.77 5.21
N LEU A 179 27.51 13.62 5.13
CA LEU A 179 27.59 15.04 4.78
C LEU A 179 27.89 15.94 6.00
N PRO A 180 28.17 17.25 5.81
CA PRO A 180 28.44 18.16 6.93
C PRO A 180 27.30 18.19 7.97
N GLN A 181 27.61 18.59 9.20
CA GLN A 181 26.74 18.51 10.40
C GLN A 181 25.28 18.98 10.19
N ALA A 182 25.03 19.99 9.35
CA ALA A 182 23.67 20.41 8.98
C ALA A 182 22.77 19.27 8.48
N PHE A 183 23.33 18.29 7.78
CA PHE A 183 22.60 17.17 7.16
C PHE A 183 22.29 16.04 8.16
N GLU A 184 22.86 16.08 9.37
CA GLU A 184 22.53 15.15 10.46
C GLU A 184 21.19 15.46 11.14
N HIS A 185 20.56 16.58 10.79
CA HIS A 185 19.30 17.04 11.38
C HIS A 185 18.07 16.75 10.48
N ASP A 186 16.92 16.50 11.10
CA ASP A 186 15.66 16.11 10.42
C ASP A 186 15.15 17.17 9.42
N GLU A 187 15.51 18.44 9.59
CA GLU A 187 15.11 19.53 8.70
C GLU A 187 15.71 19.38 7.31
N THR A 188 16.96 18.95 7.25
CA THR A 188 17.70 18.79 6.00
C THR A 188 17.24 17.56 5.23
N LEU A 189 16.87 16.50 5.96
CA LEU A 189 16.24 15.32 5.37
C LEU A 189 14.93 15.66 4.68
N SER A 190 14.06 16.46 5.31
CA SER A 190 12.83 16.95 4.69
C SER A 190 13.13 17.69 3.38
N LEU A 191 14.11 18.59 3.39
CA LEU A 191 14.51 19.37 2.22
C LEU A 191 15.03 18.47 1.07
N VAL A 192 15.87 17.48 1.38
CA VAL A 192 16.40 16.53 0.39
C VAL A 192 15.26 15.72 -0.25
N LEU A 193 14.32 15.23 0.57
CA LEU A 193 13.15 14.50 0.07
C LEU A 193 12.24 15.39 -0.80
N ASP A 194 12.05 16.65 -0.41
CA ASP A 194 11.26 17.62 -1.19
C ASP A 194 11.92 17.89 -2.56
N ILE A 195 13.26 17.98 -2.63
CA ILE A 195 14.02 18.11 -3.89
C ILE A 195 13.85 16.86 -4.75
N VAL A 196 14.01 15.66 -4.20
CA VAL A 196 13.86 14.40 -4.95
C VAL A 196 12.44 14.26 -5.52
N ARG A 197 11.41 14.60 -4.73
CA ARG A 197 10.02 14.63 -5.19
C ARG A 197 9.83 15.54 -6.39
N LEU A 198 10.34 16.77 -6.29
CA LEU A 198 10.25 17.76 -7.35
C LEU A 198 10.95 17.29 -8.63
N ILE A 199 12.10 16.64 -8.52
CA ILE A 199 12.84 16.09 -9.67
C ILE A 199 12.03 15.00 -10.36
N ILE A 200 11.52 14.02 -9.59
CA ILE A 200 10.71 12.93 -10.13
C ILE A 200 9.45 13.48 -10.82
N GLU A 201 8.74 14.41 -10.16
CA GLU A 201 7.56 15.07 -10.71
C GLU A 201 7.85 15.71 -12.08
N LYS A 202 8.96 16.46 -12.19
CA LYS A 202 9.36 17.12 -13.44
C LYS A 202 9.82 16.14 -14.52
N VAL A 203 10.54 15.07 -14.16
CA VAL A 203 10.93 14.03 -15.12
C VAL A 203 9.69 13.36 -15.71
N GLU A 204 8.71 13.00 -14.87
CA GLU A 204 7.46 12.37 -15.30
C GLU A 204 6.57 13.34 -16.11
N SER A 205 6.36 14.57 -15.63
CA SER A 205 5.46 15.54 -16.27
C SER A 205 5.97 16.02 -17.63
N CYS A 206 7.28 16.23 -17.74
CA CYS A 206 7.92 16.69 -18.97
C CYS A 206 8.44 15.54 -19.85
N GLN A 207 8.21 14.29 -19.44
CA GLN A 207 8.64 13.07 -20.14
C GLN A 207 10.13 13.11 -20.50
N LEU A 208 10.97 13.54 -19.54
CA LEU A 208 12.41 13.68 -19.76
C LEU A 208 13.05 12.31 -19.99
N THR A 209 13.93 12.23 -20.99
CA THR A 209 14.70 11.02 -21.29
C THR A 209 16.19 11.27 -21.11
N ALA A 210 16.97 10.23 -20.78
CA ALA A 210 18.41 10.34 -20.54
C ALA A 210 19.20 10.89 -21.76
N GLN A 211 18.64 10.76 -22.96
CA GLN A 211 19.24 11.19 -24.23
C GLN A 211 19.03 12.69 -24.52
N GLN A 212 18.01 13.30 -23.92
CA GLN A 212 17.71 14.71 -24.11
C GLN A 212 18.46 15.58 -23.11
N ASP A 213 18.59 16.86 -23.42
CA ASP A 213 19.02 17.86 -22.45
C ASP A 213 17.82 18.24 -21.57
N PRO A 214 17.76 17.79 -20.30
CA PRO A 214 16.60 18.01 -19.44
C PRO A 214 16.32 19.50 -19.20
N ILE A 215 17.37 20.33 -19.17
CA ILE A 215 17.20 21.77 -18.90
C ILE A 215 16.56 22.47 -20.10
N VAL A 216 16.96 22.13 -21.33
CA VAL A 216 16.38 22.73 -22.53
C VAL A 216 14.90 22.36 -22.65
N THR A 217 14.55 21.10 -22.39
CA THR A 217 13.15 20.65 -22.40
C THR A 217 12.33 21.35 -21.32
N LEU A 218 12.86 21.48 -20.10
CA LEU A 218 12.19 22.18 -19.00
C LEU A 218 12.01 23.69 -19.29
N ASP A 219 12.99 24.32 -19.94
CA ASP A 219 12.92 25.74 -20.34
C ASP A 219 11.83 25.99 -21.37
N GLN A 220 11.52 25.00 -22.22
CA GLN A 220 10.46 25.06 -23.21
C GLN A 220 9.08 24.75 -22.61
N GLN A 221 8.98 23.74 -21.74
CA GLN A 221 7.70 23.21 -21.26
C GLN A 221 7.22 23.82 -19.93
N SER A 222 8.12 24.37 -19.11
CA SER A 222 7.79 24.86 -17.76
C SER A 222 8.55 26.16 -17.43
N ARG A 223 8.11 27.29 -17.98
CA ARG A 223 8.79 28.61 -17.92
C ARG A 223 9.35 29.04 -16.55
N HIS A 224 8.71 28.64 -15.45
CA HIS A 224 9.08 29.03 -14.07
C HIS A 224 9.69 27.90 -13.23
N TRP A 225 10.08 26.77 -13.84
CA TRP A 225 10.50 25.57 -13.10
C TRP A 225 11.67 25.81 -12.13
N ARG A 226 12.60 26.71 -12.47
CA ARG A 226 13.76 27.03 -11.62
C ARG A 226 13.36 27.68 -10.29
N ASN A 227 12.24 28.38 -10.24
CA ASN A 227 11.76 29.05 -9.02
C ASN A 227 11.29 28.05 -7.96
N GLU A 228 10.97 26.82 -8.37
CA GLU A 228 10.51 25.74 -7.49
C GLU A 228 11.67 25.07 -6.74
N PHE A 229 12.89 25.12 -7.30
CA PHE A 229 14.06 24.48 -6.71
C PHE A 229 14.68 25.34 -5.60
N PRO A 230 15.09 24.74 -4.48
CA PRO A 230 15.75 25.43 -3.37
C PRO A 230 17.23 25.73 -3.69
N LEU A 231 17.54 26.21 -4.89
CA LEU A 231 18.89 26.56 -5.34
C LEU A 231 18.91 28.01 -5.88
N PRO A 232 20.01 28.76 -5.70
CA PRO A 232 20.12 30.13 -6.20
C PRO A 232 20.29 30.17 -7.73
N ILE A 233 19.59 31.09 -8.40
CA ILE A 233 19.46 31.10 -9.86
C ILE A 233 20.53 31.99 -10.57
N ASP A 234 21.18 32.91 -9.84
CA ASP A 234 21.75 34.12 -10.49
C ASP A 234 23.27 34.09 -10.76
N GLU A 235 24.13 33.73 -9.79
CA GLU A 235 25.59 33.96 -9.91
C GLU A 235 26.39 32.74 -10.36
N ASP A 236 25.91 31.55 -10.03
CA ASP A 236 26.58 30.28 -10.34
C ASP A 236 25.71 29.41 -11.25
N ARG A 237 24.97 30.06 -12.14
CA ARG A 237 23.98 29.42 -13.00
C ARG A 237 24.57 28.24 -13.77
N THR A 238 25.83 28.33 -14.21
CA THR A 238 26.51 27.24 -14.92
C THR A 238 26.75 26.01 -14.05
N ILE A 239 27.18 26.19 -12.79
CA ILE A 239 27.45 25.08 -11.86
C ILE A 239 26.15 24.45 -11.40
N VAL A 240 25.15 25.28 -11.08
CA VAL A 240 23.80 24.83 -10.69
C VAL A 240 23.11 24.11 -11.86
N ASP A 241 23.18 24.65 -13.08
CA ASP A 241 22.62 24.00 -14.27
C ASP A 241 23.37 22.70 -14.59
N VAL A 242 24.70 22.61 -14.40
CA VAL A 242 25.45 21.35 -14.56
C VAL A 242 25.02 20.32 -13.52
N PHE A 243 24.90 20.72 -12.25
CA PHE A 243 24.43 19.85 -11.18
C PHE A 243 23.01 19.34 -11.46
N LEU A 244 22.05 20.24 -11.72
CA LEU A 244 20.66 19.89 -12.02
C LEU A 244 20.55 19.01 -13.26
N ARG A 245 21.33 19.29 -14.31
CA ARG A 245 21.35 18.47 -15.53
C ARG A 245 21.79 17.04 -15.25
N ASN A 246 22.85 16.86 -14.46
CA ASN A 246 23.32 15.53 -14.09
C ASN A 246 22.31 14.82 -13.17
N LEU A 247 21.70 15.56 -12.26
CA LEU A 247 20.67 15.07 -11.35
C LEU A 247 19.43 14.59 -12.10
N PHE A 248 18.90 15.39 -13.04
CA PHE A 248 17.77 15.03 -13.89
C PHE A 248 18.09 13.86 -14.81
N LYS A 249 19.27 13.82 -15.43
CA LYS A 249 19.68 12.68 -16.25
C LYS A 249 19.72 11.40 -15.44
N SER A 250 20.34 11.44 -14.27
CA SER A 250 20.43 10.25 -13.44
C SER A 250 19.09 9.84 -12.85
N ALA A 251 18.25 10.78 -12.44
CA ALA A 251 16.88 10.48 -12.05
C ALA A 251 16.08 9.88 -13.21
N SER A 252 16.27 10.36 -14.45
CA SER A 252 15.63 9.78 -15.65
C SER A 252 16.10 8.35 -15.92
N GLU A 253 17.40 8.07 -15.74
CA GLU A 253 17.96 6.71 -15.85
C GLU A 253 17.41 5.78 -14.78
N GLU A 254 17.40 6.21 -13.51
CA GLU A 254 16.84 5.42 -12.41
C GLU A 254 15.33 5.21 -12.57
N ILE A 255 14.56 6.24 -12.94
CA ILE A 255 13.13 6.11 -13.25
C ILE A 255 12.92 5.12 -14.40
N SER A 256 13.71 5.20 -15.47
CA SER A 256 13.59 4.29 -16.61
C SER A 256 13.89 2.84 -16.22
N LYS A 257 14.94 2.61 -15.41
CA LYS A 257 15.30 1.30 -14.88
C LYS A 257 14.21 0.74 -13.96
N HIS A 258 13.67 1.56 -13.05
CA HIS A 258 12.56 1.17 -12.19
C HIS A 258 11.29 0.91 -12.99
N HIS A 259 11.01 1.69 -14.03
CA HIS A 259 9.87 1.48 -14.92
C HIS A 259 10.00 0.15 -15.67
N GLN A 260 11.19 -0.18 -16.19
CA GLN A 260 11.44 -1.50 -16.80
C GLN A 260 11.25 -2.66 -15.80
N LEU A 261 11.76 -2.51 -14.57
CA LEU A 261 11.56 -3.50 -13.51
C LEU A 261 10.07 -3.65 -13.15
N ARG A 262 9.34 -2.54 -13.09
CA ARG A 262 7.90 -2.45 -12.83
C ARG A 262 7.02 -2.74 -14.03
N GLN A 263 7.58 -3.15 -15.16
CA GLN A 263 6.82 -3.67 -16.30
C GLN A 263 7.00 -5.18 -16.45
N ALA A 264 7.97 -5.77 -15.75
CA ALA A 264 8.23 -7.20 -15.78
C ALA A 264 7.65 -7.88 -14.52
N LEU A 265 6.89 -8.96 -14.71
CA LEU A 265 6.57 -9.88 -13.64
C LEU A 265 7.85 -10.67 -13.29
N LYS A 266 8.47 -10.37 -12.14
CA LYS A 266 9.75 -10.97 -11.73
C LYS A 266 9.75 -11.33 -10.25
N CYS A 267 10.45 -12.40 -9.89
CA CYS A 267 10.71 -12.78 -8.50
C CYS A 267 12.23 -12.91 -8.28
N THR A 268 12.73 -12.46 -7.14
CA THR A 268 14.13 -12.68 -6.72
C THR A 268 14.18 -13.12 -5.27
N HIS A 269 15.15 -13.96 -4.92
CA HIS A 269 15.28 -14.48 -3.55
C HIS A 269 16.50 -13.91 -2.85
N SER A 270 16.42 -13.68 -1.54
CA SER A 270 17.56 -13.28 -0.73
C SER A 270 17.53 -13.90 0.67
N LEU A 271 18.71 -14.19 1.22
CA LEU A 271 18.86 -14.59 2.62
C LEU A 271 18.97 -13.36 3.53
N SER A 272 18.56 -13.51 4.78
CA SER A 272 18.85 -12.52 5.83
C SER A 272 20.35 -12.43 6.11
N GLU A 273 20.79 -11.29 6.65
CA GLU A 273 22.19 -11.05 7.06
C GLU A 273 22.73 -12.14 8.01
N ASP A 274 21.87 -12.68 8.87
CA ASP A 274 22.21 -13.75 9.81
C ASP A 274 21.95 -15.18 9.27
N PHE A 275 21.63 -15.29 7.97
CA PHE A 275 21.32 -16.54 7.25
C PHE A 275 20.17 -17.36 7.86
N LYS A 276 19.28 -16.77 8.67
CA LYS A 276 18.17 -17.50 9.30
C LYS A 276 16.91 -17.58 8.45
N TYR A 277 16.66 -16.58 7.62
CA TYR A 277 15.41 -16.47 6.87
C TYR A 277 15.67 -16.29 5.38
N LEU A 278 14.82 -16.91 4.57
CA LEU A 278 14.77 -16.69 3.14
C LEU A 278 13.60 -15.76 2.83
N SER A 279 13.84 -14.74 2.02
CA SER A 279 12.82 -13.83 1.52
C SER A 279 12.74 -13.88 0.00
N SER A 280 11.56 -13.60 -0.55
CA SER A 280 11.31 -13.46 -1.99
C SER A 280 10.74 -12.07 -2.25
N THR A 281 11.45 -11.28 -3.04
CA THR A 281 11.02 -9.97 -3.53
C THR A 281 10.30 -10.15 -4.85
N ILE A 282 9.08 -9.65 -4.95
CA ILE A 282 8.21 -9.85 -6.11
C ILE A 282 7.88 -8.51 -6.72
N TYR A 283 8.15 -8.41 -8.02
CA TYR A 283 7.94 -7.24 -8.84
C TYR A 283 6.71 -7.48 -9.70
N LEU A 284 5.70 -6.63 -9.55
CA LEU A 284 4.46 -6.69 -10.32
C LEU A 284 4.39 -5.57 -11.36
N PRO A 285 3.90 -5.88 -12.57
CA PRO A 285 3.63 -4.87 -13.59
C PRO A 285 2.47 -3.94 -13.23
N GLU A 286 2.28 -2.85 -13.96
CA GLU A 286 1.09 -1.99 -13.79
C GLU A 286 -0.22 -2.69 -14.20
N GLU A 287 -0.14 -3.71 -15.04
CA GLU A 287 -1.30 -4.50 -15.47
C GLU A 287 -0.95 -5.98 -15.54
N LEU A 288 -1.84 -6.83 -15.05
CA LEU A 288 -1.74 -8.29 -15.16
C LEU A 288 -2.97 -8.88 -15.82
N SER A 289 -2.77 -9.77 -16.78
CA SER A 289 -3.86 -10.53 -17.38
C SER A 289 -4.01 -11.91 -16.75
N PHE A 290 -5.18 -12.20 -16.20
CA PHE A 290 -5.58 -13.52 -15.72
C PHE A 290 -6.53 -14.16 -16.73
N THR A 291 -6.29 -15.43 -17.06
CA THR A 291 -7.17 -16.18 -17.98
C THR A 291 -8.14 -17.02 -17.15
N LEU A 292 -9.43 -16.83 -17.37
CA LEU A 292 -10.47 -17.56 -16.65
C LEU A 292 -10.67 -18.95 -17.27
N SER A 293 -10.84 -19.96 -16.41
CA SER A 293 -11.14 -21.34 -16.82
C SER A 293 -12.61 -21.58 -17.18
N GLU A 294 -13.48 -20.66 -16.76
CA GLU A 294 -14.94 -20.69 -16.96
C GLU A 294 -15.39 -19.28 -17.42
N ASP A 295 -16.54 -19.20 -18.09
CA ASP A 295 -17.18 -17.91 -18.43
C ASP A 295 -17.79 -17.28 -17.17
N VAL A 296 -16.93 -16.69 -16.34
CA VAL A 296 -17.31 -15.97 -15.13
C VAL A 296 -17.42 -14.48 -15.48
N GLU A 297 -18.63 -13.92 -15.39
CA GLU A 297 -18.83 -12.47 -15.46
C GLU A 297 -18.43 -11.80 -14.13
N LEU A 298 -17.49 -10.87 -14.21
CA LEU A 298 -17.09 -10.04 -13.07
C LEU A 298 -18.18 -9.02 -12.74
N ARG A 299 -18.63 -9.04 -11.49
CA ARG A 299 -19.57 -8.05 -10.93
C ARG A 299 -18.88 -6.91 -10.19
N ARG A 300 -17.66 -7.16 -9.74
CA ARG A 300 -16.82 -6.22 -8.98
C ARG A 300 -15.85 -5.52 -9.90
N THR A 301 -15.63 -4.25 -9.62
CA THR A 301 -14.59 -3.45 -10.29
C THR A 301 -13.25 -3.49 -9.54
N ARG A 302 -13.19 -4.21 -8.42
CA ARG A 302 -12.01 -4.36 -7.57
C ARG A 302 -11.78 -5.83 -7.21
N GLY A 303 -10.52 -6.19 -7.02
CA GLY A 303 -10.08 -7.50 -6.55
C GLY A 303 -8.79 -7.39 -5.74
N ASN A 304 -8.34 -8.50 -5.19
CA ASN A 304 -7.14 -8.58 -4.37
C ASN A 304 -6.12 -9.50 -5.05
N LEU A 305 -4.87 -9.05 -5.11
CA LEU A 305 -3.75 -9.90 -5.45
C LEU A 305 -3.15 -10.48 -4.18
N VAL A 306 -2.95 -11.78 -4.19
CA VAL A 306 -2.35 -12.52 -3.08
C VAL A 306 -1.30 -13.48 -3.60
N ILE A 307 -0.42 -13.91 -2.70
CA ILE A 307 0.54 -14.96 -2.98
C ILE A 307 0.29 -16.18 -2.13
N LYS A 308 0.45 -17.34 -2.76
CA LYS A 308 0.46 -18.63 -2.09
C LYS A 308 1.77 -19.36 -2.35
N GLU A 309 2.39 -19.87 -1.30
CA GLU A 309 3.52 -20.80 -1.38
C GLU A 309 2.98 -22.21 -1.59
N GLY A 310 2.68 -22.61 -2.82
CA GLY A 310 1.87 -23.78 -3.14
C GLY A 310 0.36 -23.46 -3.02
N LEU A 311 -0.46 -24.00 -3.91
CA LEU A 311 -1.89 -23.61 -4.05
C LEU A 311 -2.75 -23.86 -2.80
N ASN A 312 -2.30 -24.76 -1.93
CA ASN A 312 -3.01 -25.15 -0.71
C ASN A 312 -2.58 -24.41 0.55
N HIS A 313 -1.52 -23.63 0.45
CA HIS A 313 -1.04 -22.87 1.58
C HIS A 313 -1.79 -21.54 1.67
N LYS A 314 -1.65 -20.92 2.84
CA LYS A 314 -2.32 -19.68 3.19
C LYS A 314 -2.00 -18.57 2.18
N SER A 315 -3.02 -17.81 1.81
CA SER A 315 -2.86 -16.60 1.01
C SER A 315 -2.17 -15.51 1.85
N GLN A 316 -1.16 -14.87 1.26
CA GLN A 316 -0.56 -13.65 1.79
C GLN A 316 -1.00 -12.49 0.92
N PHE A 317 -1.70 -11.52 1.52
CA PHE A 317 -2.18 -10.34 0.82
C PHE A 317 -1.02 -9.50 0.27
N LEU A 318 -1.11 -9.10 -0.99
CA LEU A 318 -0.18 -8.16 -1.60
C LEU A 318 -0.78 -6.76 -1.71
N CYS A 319 -1.82 -6.62 -2.53
CA CYS A 319 -2.43 -5.34 -2.86
C CYS A 319 -3.83 -5.51 -3.45
N THR A 320 -4.60 -4.43 -3.45
CA THR A 320 -5.90 -4.33 -4.12
C THR A 320 -5.71 -3.77 -5.53
N THR A 321 -6.46 -4.30 -6.50
CA THR A 321 -6.38 -3.96 -7.92
C THR A 321 -7.74 -3.59 -8.49
N TYR A 322 -7.73 -2.79 -9.55
CA TYR A 322 -8.93 -2.49 -10.32
C TYR A 322 -9.08 -3.52 -11.43
N LEU A 323 -10.27 -4.08 -11.57
CA LEU A 323 -10.55 -5.15 -12.52
C LEU A 323 -11.30 -4.61 -13.72
N SER A 324 -10.83 -4.94 -14.91
CA SER A 324 -11.58 -4.84 -16.15
C SER A 324 -11.66 -6.20 -16.83
N GLN A 325 -12.82 -6.51 -17.41
CA GLN A 325 -13.02 -7.76 -18.15
C GLN A 325 -12.94 -7.51 -19.65
N GLN A 326 -12.11 -8.29 -20.33
CA GLN A 326 -12.01 -8.32 -21.79
C GLN A 326 -12.11 -9.78 -22.25
N ASN A 327 -13.29 -10.19 -22.72
CA ASN A 327 -13.60 -11.58 -23.08
C ASN A 327 -13.36 -12.54 -21.88
N ASN A 328 -12.55 -13.61 -22.07
CA ASN A 328 -12.18 -14.60 -21.05
C ASN A 328 -10.91 -14.20 -20.27
N LYS A 329 -10.50 -12.93 -20.36
CA LYS A 329 -9.39 -12.38 -19.59
C LYS A 329 -9.87 -11.30 -18.64
N VAL A 330 -9.31 -11.33 -17.44
CA VAL A 330 -9.43 -10.26 -16.46
C VAL A 330 -8.11 -9.50 -16.45
N ILE A 331 -8.17 -8.20 -16.67
CA ILE A 331 -7.03 -7.31 -16.50
C ILE A 331 -7.14 -6.71 -15.11
N ALA A 332 -6.11 -6.96 -14.29
CA ALA A 332 -5.93 -6.35 -12.99
C ALA A 332 -4.95 -5.18 -13.13
N GLU A 333 -5.47 -3.96 -13.03
CA GLU A 333 -4.68 -2.72 -12.97
C GLU A 333 -4.14 -2.53 -11.55
N ILE A 334 -2.83 -2.45 -11.45
CA ILE A 334 -2.05 -2.23 -10.22
C ILE A 334 -1.53 -0.80 -10.29
N ASN A 335 -1.86 0.03 -9.29
CA ASN A 335 -1.38 1.40 -9.27
C ASN A 335 0.15 1.47 -9.13
N ARG A 336 0.83 1.86 -10.23
CA ARG A 336 2.23 2.30 -10.32
C ARG A 336 3.34 1.25 -10.10
N GLY A 337 3.07 -0.03 -10.33
CA GLY A 337 4.07 -1.09 -10.23
C GLY A 337 4.57 -1.29 -8.79
N PHE A 338 4.43 -2.52 -8.29
CA PHE A 338 4.53 -2.81 -6.86
C PHE A 338 5.67 -3.79 -6.60
N LEU A 339 6.45 -3.54 -5.53
CA LEU A 339 7.40 -4.51 -5.00
C LEU A 339 7.00 -4.90 -3.58
N LYS A 340 7.15 -6.18 -3.24
CA LYS A 340 6.92 -6.67 -1.88
C LYS A 340 7.86 -7.82 -1.56
N ASP A 341 8.44 -7.74 -0.37
CA ASP A 341 9.21 -8.83 0.23
C ASP A 341 8.29 -9.77 1.00
N ILE A 342 8.47 -11.07 0.77
CA ILE A 342 7.73 -12.14 1.42
C ILE A 342 8.72 -13.09 2.10
N TYR A 343 8.50 -13.38 3.38
CA TYR A 343 9.25 -14.41 4.09
C TYR A 343 8.77 -15.79 3.69
N ARG A 344 9.70 -16.63 3.20
CA ARG A 344 9.41 -17.98 2.73
C ARG A 344 9.29 -18.94 3.91
N GLN A 345 8.15 -19.62 4.01
CA GLN A 345 7.91 -20.69 4.98
C GLN A 345 8.25 -22.07 4.37
N PHE A 346 7.87 -22.27 3.11
CA PHE A 346 8.04 -23.48 2.31
C PHE A 346 8.89 -23.13 1.07
N HIS A 347 10.22 -23.12 1.24
CA HIS A 347 11.18 -22.74 0.19
C HIS A 347 11.21 -23.71 -1.02
N ASN A 348 10.73 -24.93 -0.82
CA ASN A 348 10.60 -25.98 -1.83
C ASN A 348 9.29 -25.92 -2.63
N GLU A 349 8.33 -25.08 -2.24
CA GLU A 349 7.08 -24.88 -2.97
C GLU A 349 7.19 -23.75 -3.99
N ALA A 350 6.37 -23.79 -5.04
CA ALA A 350 6.30 -22.72 -6.03
C ALA A 350 5.46 -21.55 -5.50
N LEU A 351 5.77 -20.32 -5.92
CA LEU A 351 4.94 -19.16 -5.61
C LEU A 351 3.87 -18.99 -6.69
N TYR A 352 2.62 -18.85 -6.25
CA TYR A 352 1.48 -18.57 -7.11
C TYR A 352 0.91 -17.20 -6.79
N LEU A 353 0.91 -16.31 -7.78
CA LEU A 353 0.21 -15.04 -7.73
C LEU A 353 -1.26 -15.27 -8.09
N CYS A 354 -2.16 -15.15 -7.11
CA CYS A 354 -3.58 -15.42 -7.27
C CYS A 354 -4.37 -14.11 -7.30
N LEU A 355 -5.35 -14.04 -8.20
CA LEU A 355 -6.39 -13.02 -8.20
C LEU A 355 -7.58 -13.53 -7.37
N GLU A 356 -7.83 -12.89 -6.23
CA GLU A 356 -8.97 -13.15 -5.36
C GLU A 356 -10.05 -12.07 -5.52
N VAL A 357 -11.32 -12.49 -5.59
CA VAL A 357 -12.48 -11.60 -5.52
C VAL A 357 -13.43 -12.18 -4.49
N ASP A 358 -13.94 -11.34 -3.58
CA ASP A 358 -14.74 -11.77 -2.43
C ASP A 358 -14.04 -12.89 -1.62
N GLY A 359 -12.70 -12.81 -1.49
CA GLY A 359 -11.88 -13.76 -0.75
C GLY A 359 -11.72 -15.14 -1.40
N VAL A 360 -12.16 -15.30 -2.66
CA VAL A 360 -12.07 -16.56 -3.43
C VAL A 360 -11.11 -16.37 -4.62
N ALA A 361 -10.15 -17.29 -4.78
CA ALA A 361 -9.24 -17.28 -5.91
C ALA A 361 -9.96 -17.61 -7.24
N LEU A 362 -10.00 -16.63 -8.14
CA LEU A 362 -10.57 -16.76 -9.49
C LEU A 362 -9.59 -17.42 -10.46
N SER A 363 -8.32 -17.01 -10.40
CA SER A 363 -7.25 -17.46 -11.29
C SER A 363 -5.90 -17.25 -10.63
N HIS A 364 -4.85 -17.91 -11.13
CA HIS A 364 -3.48 -17.73 -10.65
C HIS A 364 -2.47 -17.71 -11.79
N ILE A 365 -1.29 -17.15 -11.50
CA ILE A 365 -0.09 -17.17 -12.33
C ILE A 365 1.02 -17.80 -11.48
N GLU A 366 1.60 -18.90 -11.96
CA GLU A 366 2.79 -19.50 -11.35
C GLU A 366 4.01 -18.60 -11.64
N LEU A 367 4.72 -18.18 -10.59
CA LEU A 367 5.94 -17.40 -10.72
C LEU A 367 7.12 -18.33 -11.02
N GLU A 368 7.86 -17.99 -12.07
CA GLU A 368 9.01 -18.77 -12.54
C GLU A 368 10.18 -18.72 -11.53
N ASP A 369 10.97 -19.79 -11.48
CA ASP A 369 12.19 -19.93 -10.67
C ASP A 369 12.03 -19.75 -9.15
N THR A 370 10.82 -20.00 -8.62
CA THR A 370 10.50 -19.78 -7.20
C THR A 370 10.70 -20.98 -6.28
N VAL A 371 10.96 -22.16 -6.85
CA VAL A 371 11.26 -23.40 -6.12
C VAL A 371 12.77 -23.52 -5.90
N LEU A 372 13.21 -23.45 -4.65
CA LEU A 372 14.61 -23.60 -4.25
C LEU A 372 14.83 -24.96 -3.59
N ASP A 373 15.58 -25.85 -4.24
CA ASP A 373 15.82 -27.21 -3.75
C ASP A 373 17.17 -27.31 -3.01
N PHE A 374 17.17 -26.89 -1.74
CA PHE A 374 18.34 -27.00 -0.87
C PHE A 374 18.70 -28.46 -0.52
N ASP A 375 17.75 -29.39 -0.64
CA ASP A 375 17.93 -30.79 -0.27
C ASP A 375 18.79 -31.56 -1.26
N THR A 376 18.68 -31.24 -2.55
CA THR A 376 19.34 -32.02 -3.61
C THR A 376 20.40 -31.25 -4.38
N LEU A 377 20.33 -29.91 -4.39
CA LEU A 377 21.20 -29.07 -5.20
C LEU A 377 22.02 -28.09 -4.36
N PRO A 378 23.24 -27.75 -4.82
CA PRO A 378 23.91 -26.58 -4.31
C PRO A 378 23.20 -25.31 -4.79
N ILE A 379 23.08 -24.33 -3.91
CA ILE A 379 22.41 -23.05 -4.21
C ILE A 379 23.40 -21.90 -4.04
N ALA A 380 23.56 -21.10 -5.08
CA ALA A 380 24.53 -20.01 -5.13
C ALA A 380 23.88 -18.64 -4.84
N PHE A 381 24.56 -17.83 -4.04
CA PHE A 381 24.18 -16.47 -3.67
C PHE A 381 25.33 -15.49 -3.90
N GLU A 382 25.00 -14.29 -4.37
CA GLU A 382 25.93 -13.16 -4.49
C GLU A 382 26.21 -12.57 -3.09
N ILE A 383 27.46 -12.16 -2.86
CA ILE A 383 27.89 -11.59 -1.57
C ILE A 383 27.50 -10.11 -1.52
N GLN A 384 26.48 -9.81 -0.75
CA GLN A 384 25.94 -8.48 -0.43
C GLN A 384 25.45 -8.48 1.02
N GLU A 385 25.00 -7.34 1.57
CA GLU A 385 24.43 -7.29 2.94
C GLU A 385 23.31 -8.33 3.10
N LYS A 386 22.41 -8.41 2.12
CA LYS A 386 21.45 -9.52 1.98
C LYS A 386 21.88 -10.42 0.82
N PRO A 387 22.42 -11.64 1.09
CA PRO A 387 22.88 -12.53 0.04
C PRO A 387 21.80 -12.83 -1.00
N LYS A 388 22.03 -12.49 -2.26
CA LYS A 388 21.02 -12.57 -3.33
C LYS A 388 21.18 -13.84 -4.14
N TYR A 389 20.09 -14.59 -4.33
CA TYR A 389 20.10 -15.82 -5.14
C TYR A 389 20.54 -15.56 -6.58
N ILE A 390 21.45 -16.41 -7.06
CA ILE A 390 21.93 -16.41 -8.46
C ILE A 390 21.27 -17.55 -9.22
N ALA A 391 21.54 -18.79 -8.80
CA ALA A 391 21.09 -20.02 -9.45
C ALA A 391 21.24 -21.23 -8.50
N GLN A 392 20.64 -22.34 -8.88
CA GLN A 392 20.82 -23.65 -8.24
C GLN A 392 21.43 -24.66 -9.23
N GLY A 393 22.25 -25.59 -8.75
CA GLY A 393 22.96 -26.56 -9.58
C GLY A 393 24.28 -26.05 -10.16
N ALA A 394 24.61 -26.45 -11.39
CA ALA A 394 25.83 -26.02 -12.08
C ALA A 394 25.72 -24.56 -12.56
N LEU A 395 26.75 -23.75 -12.31
CA LEU A 395 26.73 -22.31 -12.56
C LEU A 395 28.11 -21.78 -12.97
N LYS A 396 28.13 -20.86 -13.94
CA LYS A 396 29.23 -19.92 -14.19
C LYS A 396 28.74 -18.52 -13.85
N THR A 397 29.53 -17.76 -13.09
CA THR A 397 29.19 -16.39 -12.69
C THR A 397 30.35 -15.43 -12.91
N LYS A 398 30.03 -14.16 -13.17
CA LYS A 398 30.98 -13.06 -13.25
C LYS A 398 31.58 -12.69 -11.90
N ALA A 399 30.84 -12.95 -10.81
CA ALA A 399 31.29 -12.64 -9.46
C ALA A 399 32.56 -13.44 -9.13
N PRO A 400 33.63 -12.80 -8.60
CA PRO A 400 34.85 -13.51 -8.23
C PRO A 400 34.67 -14.41 -7.01
N GLU A 401 33.71 -14.07 -6.15
CA GLU A 401 33.39 -14.75 -4.90
C GLU A 401 31.86 -14.84 -4.77
N ILE A 402 31.37 -15.99 -4.28
CA ILE A 402 29.95 -16.23 -4.01
C ILE A 402 29.79 -17.01 -2.72
N PHE A 403 28.60 -16.93 -2.12
CA PHE A 403 28.16 -17.90 -1.13
C PHE A 403 27.48 -19.09 -1.81
N ILE A 404 27.65 -20.28 -1.25
CA ILE A 404 27.05 -21.50 -1.73
C ILE A 404 26.54 -22.34 -0.57
N SER A 405 25.27 -22.74 -0.65
CA SER A 405 24.69 -23.75 0.22
C SER A 405 24.95 -25.12 -0.37
N LEU A 406 25.38 -26.08 0.46
CA LEU A 406 25.52 -27.48 0.04
C LEU A 406 24.37 -28.34 0.57
N PRO A 407 23.86 -29.28 -0.24
CA PRO A 407 22.89 -30.27 0.23
C PRO A 407 23.54 -31.22 1.24
N THR A 408 22.71 -31.82 2.09
CA THR A 408 23.17 -32.70 3.16
C THR A 408 23.99 -33.87 2.59
N GLY A 409 25.20 -34.09 3.10
CA GLY A 409 26.09 -35.15 2.64
C GLY A 409 26.92 -34.83 1.40
N ALA A 410 26.74 -33.67 0.75
CA ALA A 410 27.62 -33.23 -0.33
C ALA A 410 28.97 -32.73 0.20
N ARG A 411 30.02 -32.89 -0.61
CA ARG A 411 31.38 -32.47 -0.28
C ARG A 411 32.12 -31.91 -1.49
N PHE A 412 33.04 -30.99 -1.23
CA PHE A 412 33.99 -30.56 -2.26
C PHE A 412 34.99 -31.68 -2.55
N THR A 413 35.26 -31.94 -3.84
CA THR A 413 36.34 -32.80 -4.28
C THR A 413 37.54 -31.93 -4.63
N SER A 414 38.65 -32.11 -3.88
CA SER A 414 39.83 -31.27 -3.96
C SER A 414 40.44 -31.24 -5.36
N VAL A 415 40.48 -30.06 -5.97
CA VAL A 415 41.41 -29.73 -7.06
C VAL A 415 42.13 -28.45 -6.60
N GLU A 416 43.29 -28.64 -5.98
CA GLU A 416 44.28 -27.62 -5.56
C GLU A 416 43.90 -26.66 -4.39
N SER A 417 44.59 -26.83 -3.26
CA SER A 417 44.63 -25.98 -2.03
C SER A 417 43.35 -25.90 -1.17
N ALA A 418 43.54 -25.95 0.15
CA ALA A 418 42.48 -25.85 1.15
C ALA A 418 41.96 -24.41 1.39
N GLU A 419 42.53 -23.41 0.71
CA GLU A 419 42.24 -21.97 0.90
C GLU A 419 41.09 -21.45 0.02
N LEU A 420 40.49 -22.29 -0.83
CA LEU A 420 39.51 -21.85 -1.84
C LEU A 420 38.06 -21.81 -1.36
N PHE A 421 37.79 -22.31 -0.14
CA PHE A 421 36.45 -22.26 0.45
C PHE A 421 36.46 -22.13 1.98
N GLU A 422 35.55 -21.32 2.53
CA GLU A 422 35.42 -21.03 3.96
C GLU A 422 33.97 -21.23 4.42
N SER A 423 33.73 -21.84 5.59
CA SER A 423 32.36 -21.94 6.13
C SER A 423 31.95 -20.64 6.80
N VAL A 424 30.81 -20.08 6.41
CA VAL A 424 30.37 -18.74 6.84
C VAL A 424 29.14 -18.81 7.77
N GLY A 425 28.35 -19.88 7.66
CA GLY A 425 27.16 -20.05 8.47
C GLY A 425 26.33 -21.24 8.02
N GLN A 426 25.06 -21.23 8.41
CA GLN A 426 24.09 -22.23 8.00
C GLN A 426 22.71 -21.61 7.84
N PHE A 427 21.96 -22.07 6.85
CA PHE A 427 20.53 -21.81 6.70
C PHE A 427 19.79 -23.11 7.01
N LEU A 428 18.91 -23.10 8.02
CA LEU A 428 18.31 -24.32 8.57
C LEU A 428 19.40 -25.34 8.95
N THR A 429 19.44 -26.48 8.26
CA THR A 429 20.46 -27.54 8.41
C THR A 429 21.55 -27.50 7.34
N PHE A 430 21.45 -26.61 6.35
CA PHE A 430 22.34 -26.54 5.20
C PHE A 430 23.51 -25.61 5.45
N LYS A 431 24.73 -26.12 5.25
CA LYS A 431 25.96 -25.36 5.49
C LYS A 431 26.24 -24.42 4.32
N LEU A 432 26.55 -23.16 4.65
CA LEU A 432 26.94 -22.13 3.71
C LEU A 432 28.46 -21.97 3.70
N TYR A 433 29.00 -21.94 2.48
CA TYR A 433 30.42 -21.74 2.22
C TYR A 433 30.63 -20.52 1.34
N LYS A 434 31.70 -19.78 1.56
CA LYS A 434 32.24 -18.81 0.61
C LYS A 434 33.20 -19.52 -0.31
N ILE A 435 33.05 -19.39 -1.62
CA ILE A 435 33.91 -20.07 -2.60
C ILE A 435 34.53 -19.09 -3.61
N ARG A 436 35.69 -19.47 -4.14
CA ARG A 436 36.41 -18.76 -5.20
C ARG A 436 36.84 -19.71 -6.31
N GLY A 437 37.04 -19.17 -7.51
CA GLY A 437 37.54 -19.93 -8.66
C GLY A 437 36.60 -21.05 -9.10
N GLN A 438 37.16 -22.17 -9.56
CA GLN A 438 36.41 -23.36 -9.99
C GLN A 438 36.33 -24.38 -8.84
N GLN A 439 35.11 -24.76 -8.47
CA GLN A 439 34.85 -25.78 -7.45
C GLN A 439 34.08 -26.96 -8.03
N GLN A 440 34.43 -28.16 -7.57
CA GLN A 440 33.74 -29.40 -7.92
C GLN A 440 33.08 -29.99 -6.67
N ILE A 441 31.78 -30.20 -6.76
CA ILE A 441 30.93 -30.67 -5.67
C ILE A 441 30.46 -32.08 -6.02
N LEU A 442 30.72 -33.02 -5.11
CA LEU A 442 30.21 -34.37 -5.18
C LEU A 442 28.99 -34.49 -4.26
N THR A 443 27.84 -34.82 -4.85
CA THR A 443 26.59 -35.08 -4.11
C THR A 443 26.60 -36.47 -3.47
N GLN A 444 25.67 -36.76 -2.55
CA GLN A 444 25.59 -38.05 -1.85
C GLN A 444 25.46 -39.25 -2.82
N ASP A 445 24.82 -39.04 -3.98
CA ASP A 445 24.65 -40.06 -5.03
C ASP A 445 25.85 -40.20 -5.98
N ASN A 446 27.01 -39.64 -5.63
CA ASN A 446 28.23 -39.58 -6.45
C ASN A 446 28.12 -38.80 -7.78
N ASP A 447 27.08 -37.99 -7.99
CA ASP A 447 27.05 -37.08 -9.13
C ASP A 447 27.92 -35.84 -8.86
N GLN A 448 28.58 -35.36 -9.92
CA GLN A 448 29.49 -34.21 -9.90
C GLN A 448 28.84 -32.97 -10.49
N ILE A 449 28.90 -31.86 -9.75
CA ILE A 449 28.42 -30.53 -10.13
C ILE A 449 29.61 -29.57 -10.11
N ILE A 450 29.77 -28.76 -11.17
CA ILE A 450 30.88 -27.82 -11.31
C ILE A 450 30.36 -26.38 -11.24
N ILE A 451 31.04 -25.55 -10.45
CA ILE A 451 30.74 -24.12 -10.31
C ILE A 451 31.99 -23.30 -10.59
N LYS A 452 31.85 -22.23 -11.38
CA LYS A 452 32.97 -21.37 -11.81
C LYS A 452 32.69 -19.91 -11.46
N CYS A 453 33.54 -19.32 -10.64
CA CYS A 453 33.52 -17.90 -10.28
C CYS A 453 34.49 -17.10 -11.17
N GLY A 454 34.23 -15.81 -11.38
CA GLY A 454 35.08 -14.91 -12.17
C GLY A 454 35.10 -15.20 -13.67
N HIS A 455 34.02 -15.77 -14.22
CA HIS A 455 33.89 -16.09 -15.64
C HIS A 455 33.44 -14.86 -16.46
N SER A 456 33.72 -14.83 -17.78
CA SER A 456 33.31 -13.72 -18.66
C SER A 456 31.79 -13.58 -18.81
N ASP A 457 31.09 -14.71 -18.70
CA ASP A 457 29.65 -14.85 -18.93
C ASP A 457 28.97 -15.56 -17.76
N ILE A 458 27.69 -15.24 -17.56
CA ILE A 458 26.82 -15.94 -16.62
C ILE A 458 26.11 -17.05 -17.39
N GLU A 459 26.31 -18.29 -16.99
CA GLU A 459 25.67 -19.46 -17.60
C GLU A 459 25.18 -20.39 -16.51
N PHE A 460 23.90 -20.74 -16.56
CA PHE A 460 23.29 -21.77 -15.74
C PHE A 460 22.20 -22.45 -16.55
N GLU A 461 21.90 -23.70 -16.22
CA GLU A 461 20.89 -24.48 -16.93
C GLU A 461 19.57 -24.46 -16.17
N GLN A 462 18.46 -24.44 -16.90
CA GLN A 462 17.11 -24.55 -16.34
C GLN A 462 16.39 -25.77 -16.91
N LEU A 463 15.68 -26.51 -16.06
CA LEU A 463 14.81 -27.60 -16.50
C LEU A 463 13.43 -27.05 -16.89
N LEU A 464 13.22 -26.84 -18.19
CA LEU A 464 11.93 -26.45 -18.74
C LEU A 464 11.20 -27.68 -19.32
N PHE A 465 10.21 -28.20 -18.59
CA PHE A 465 9.36 -29.30 -19.07
C PHE A 465 8.22 -28.80 -19.97
N ARG A 466 7.74 -29.66 -20.89
CA ARG A 466 6.49 -29.43 -21.62
C ARG A 466 5.32 -29.54 -20.65
N LYS A 467 4.44 -28.53 -20.63
CA LYS A 467 3.31 -28.50 -19.69
C LYS A 467 2.21 -29.52 -20.00
N ASN A 468 2.19 -30.11 -21.19
CA ASN A 468 1.08 -30.91 -21.71
C ASN A 468 0.81 -32.21 -20.93
N ASN A 469 1.79 -32.71 -20.17
CA ASN A 469 1.68 -33.96 -19.40
C ASN A 469 2.00 -33.77 -17.92
N ILE A 470 2.01 -32.55 -17.41
CA ILE A 470 2.13 -32.30 -15.97
C ILE A 470 0.77 -32.63 -15.32
N SER A 471 0.78 -33.41 -14.25
CA SER A 471 -0.42 -33.76 -13.49
C SER A 471 -0.89 -32.57 -12.67
N GLN A 472 -2.20 -32.42 -12.51
CA GLN A 472 -2.81 -31.43 -11.60
C GLN A 472 -3.01 -32.00 -10.18
N LEU A 473 -2.69 -33.28 -9.96
CA LEU A 473 -2.79 -33.90 -8.64
C LEU A 473 -1.67 -33.39 -7.74
N GLU A 474 -1.99 -33.15 -6.48
CA GLU A 474 -1.00 -32.86 -5.46
C GLU A 474 -0.26 -34.13 -5.07
N THR A 475 1.06 -34.08 -5.22
CA THR A 475 1.93 -35.19 -4.91
C THR A 475 3.12 -34.73 -4.09
N SER A 476 3.79 -35.64 -3.41
CA SER A 476 5.07 -35.36 -2.78
C SER A 476 6.14 -36.24 -3.43
N PRO A 477 7.13 -35.68 -4.14
CA PRO A 477 7.35 -34.25 -4.49
C PRO A 477 6.25 -33.61 -5.36
N SER A 478 6.10 -32.28 -5.35
CA SER A 478 4.99 -31.56 -6.01
C SER A 478 4.92 -31.69 -7.53
N LEU A 479 6.05 -31.86 -8.22
CA LEU A 479 6.08 -31.98 -9.67
C LEU A 479 5.77 -33.41 -10.12
N ALA A 480 4.55 -33.63 -10.62
CA ALA A 480 4.09 -34.92 -11.16
C ALA A 480 3.87 -34.90 -12.68
N PHE A 481 4.17 -36.01 -13.35
CA PHE A 481 3.94 -36.21 -14.79
C PHE A 481 3.01 -37.40 -15.05
N MET A 482 2.06 -37.22 -15.95
CA MET A 482 1.21 -38.28 -16.49
C MET A 482 1.94 -38.91 -17.69
N GLY A 483 2.66 -40.01 -17.42
CA GLY A 483 3.60 -40.60 -18.39
C GLY A 483 4.99 -39.94 -18.37
N LYS A 484 5.80 -40.23 -19.41
CA LYS A 484 7.21 -39.81 -19.43
C LYS A 484 7.37 -38.29 -19.56
N PRO A 485 8.23 -37.63 -18.74
CA PRO A 485 8.51 -36.20 -18.86
C PRO A 485 9.27 -35.88 -20.16
N ALA A 486 9.05 -34.68 -20.71
CA ALA A 486 9.73 -34.19 -21.92
C ALA A 486 10.11 -32.70 -21.77
N LEU A 487 11.27 -32.29 -22.32
CA LEU A 487 11.71 -30.88 -22.26
C LEU A 487 11.15 -30.02 -23.40
N LYS A 488 11.01 -28.72 -23.13
CA LYS A 488 10.40 -27.71 -24.01
C LYS A 488 11.34 -27.27 -25.13
N THR A 489 12.64 -27.21 -24.86
CA THR A 489 13.70 -26.83 -25.80
C THR A 489 14.80 -27.89 -25.73
N TYR A 490 15.32 -28.35 -26.87
CA TYR A 490 16.49 -29.23 -26.88
C TYR A 490 17.62 -28.64 -27.71
N GLY A 491 18.71 -28.35 -27.02
CA GLY A 491 20.08 -28.49 -27.50
C GLY A 491 20.58 -29.93 -27.27
N THR A 492 21.84 -30.10 -26.88
CA THR A 492 22.52 -31.42 -26.81
C THR A 492 22.41 -32.15 -25.47
N HIS A 493 21.45 -31.75 -24.61
CA HIS A 493 21.28 -32.26 -23.24
C HIS A 493 20.29 -33.44 -23.17
N THR A 494 20.50 -34.36 -22.24
CA THR A 494 19.65 -35.56 -22.07
C THR A 494 19.27 -35.80 -20.61
N LEU A 495 18.07 -36.35 -20.40
CA LEU A 495 17.49 -36.66 -19.09
C LEU A 495 17.79 -38.11 -18.69
N PHE A 496 18.33 -38.28 -17.48
CA PHE A 496 18.69 -39.58 -16.93
C PHE A 496 17.99 -39.84 -15.59
N ARG A 497 17.74 -41.13 -15.29
CA ARG A 497 17.51 -41.67 -13.95
C ARG A 497 18.77 -42.44 -13.57
N GLY A 498 19.61 -41.88 -12.71
CA GLY A 498 20.94 -42.44 -12.45
C GLY A 498 21.79 -42.47 -13.74
N ASN A 499 21.95 -43.66 -14.31
CA ASN A 499 22.66 -43.88 -15.58
C ASN A 499 21.74 -44.22 -16.76
N ASP A 500 20.44 -44.43 -16.54
CA ASP A 500 19.50 -44.84 -17.58
C ASP A 500 18.82 -43.63 -18.24
N GLN A 501 18.75 -43.60 -19.57
CA GLN A 501 18.07 -42.52 -20.30
C GLN A 501 16.54 -42.70 -20.23
N ILE A 502 15.82 -41.62 -19.89
CA ILE A 502 14.36 -41.66 -19.68
C ILE A 502 13.59 -42.03 -20.95
N GLU A 503 14.04 -41.56 -22.11
CA GLU A 503 13.37 -41.77 -23.40
C GLU A 503 13.32 -43.26 -23.78
N THR A 504 14.38 -44.02 -23.48
CA THR A 504 14.51 -45.44 -23.83
C THR A 504 13.94 -46.37 -22.75
N THR A 505 13.87 -45.92 -21.48
CA THR A 505 13.41 -46.76 -20.36
C THR A 505 11.89 -47.00 -20.39
N PRO A 506 11.37 -48.23 -20.24
CA PRO A 506 9.93 -48.49 -20.19
C PRO A 506 9.20 -47.75 -19.06
N LEU A 507 7.99 -47.22 -19.32
CA LEU A 507 7.25 -46.39 -18.36
C LEU A 507 6.95 -47.10 -17.02
N HIS A 508 6.62 -48.40 -17.05
CA HIS A 508 6.26 -49.16 -15.84
C HIS A 508 7.40 -49.27 -14.81
N LEU A 509 8.66 -49.10 -15.23
CA LEU A 509 9.84 -49.07 -14.36
C LEU A 509 10.15 -47.67 -13.80
N LEU A 510 9.49 -46.65 -14.37
CA LEU A 510 9.67 -45.25 -14.01
C LEU A 510 8.56 -44.74 -13.08
N LEU A 511 7.49 -45.51 -12.85
CA LEU A 511 6.36 -45.08 -12.02
C LEU A 511 6.79 -44.80 -10.57
N GLY A 512 6.11 -43.87 -9.92
CA GLY A 512 6.41 -43.40 -8.56
C GLY A 512 7.42 -42.26 -8.51
N GLN A 513 8.02 -42.03 -7.34
CA GLN A 513 9.02 -41.00 -7.13
C GLN A 513 10.33 -41.34 -7.84
N GLN A 514 10.82 -40.42 -8.67
CA GLN A 514 12.06 -40.55 -9.43
C GLN A 514 12.97 -39.33 -9.24
N MET A 515 14.28 -39.57 -9.27
CA MET A 515 15.29 -38.52 -9.37
C MET A 515 15.72 -38.39 -10.82
N LEU A 516 15.48 -37.22 -11.42
CA LEU A 516 15.89 -36.89 -12.77
C LEU A 516 17.16 -36.04 -12.75
N THR A 517 18.16 -36.42 -13.53
CA THR A 517 19.42 -35.67 -13.69
C THR A 517 19.56 -35.21 -15.14
N LEU A 518 19.77 -33.92 -15.34
CA LEU A 518 20.14 -33.35 -16.64
C LEU A 518 21.65 -33.44 -16.79
N LYS A 519 22.13 -34.16 -17.80
CA LYS A 519 23.57 -34.31 -18.08
C LYS A 519 23.93 -33.70 -19.43
N ASN A 520 25.14 -33.13 -19.52
CA ASN A 520 25.72 -32.69 -20.79
C ASN A 520 26.42 -33.84 -21.53
N ARG A 521 26.95 -33.57 -22.74
CA ARG A 521 27.69 -34.57 -23.55
C ARG A 521 28.93 -35.15 -22.86
N LYS A 522 29.48 -34.45 -21.85
CA LYS A 522 30.63 -34.92 -21.06
C LYS A 522 30.20 -35.78 -19.86
N GLY A 523 28.90 -35.96 -19.65
CA GLY A 523 28.35 -36.70 -18.52
C GLY A 523 28.27 -35.88 -17.22
N GLU A 524 28.60 -34.60 -17.25
CA GLU A 524 28.53 -33.71 -16.08
C GLU A 524 27.07 -33.43 -15.73
N SER A 525 26.73 -33.44 -14.45
CA SER A 525 25.38 -33.17 -13.97
C SER A 525 25.17 -31.66 -13.86
N LEU A 526 24.22 -31.15 -14.65
CA LEU A 526 23.90 -29.72 -14.69
C LEU A 526 22.82 -29.36 -13.68
N LEU A 527 21.77 -30.20 -13.61
CA LEU A 527 20.65 -30.04 -12.69
C LEU A 527 20.10 -31.39 -12.26
N LYS A 528 19.48 -31.44 -11.08
CA LYS A 528 18.73 -32.57 -10.55
C LYS A 528 17.34 -32.12 -10.13
N LYS A 529 16.34 -32.99 -10.26
CA LYS A 529 15.00 -32.73 -9.74
C LYS A 529 14.30 -34.02 -9.34
N LYS A 530 13.74 -34.04 -8.12
CA LYS A 530 12.81 -35.08 -7.69
C LYS A 530 11.44 -34.83 -8.33
N VAL A 531 10.85 -35.86 -8.93
CA VAL A 531 9.54 -35.78 -9.58
C VAL A 531 8.73 -37.04 -9.28
N VAL A 532 7.42 -36.99 -9.50
CA VAL A 532 6.56 -38.17 -9.52
C VAL A 532 6.18 -38.50 -10.96
N ILE A 533 6.27 -39.76 -11.36
CA ILE A 533 5.78 -40.23 -12.65
C ILE A 533 4.58 -41.15 -12.40
N LEU A 534 3.42 -40.71 -12.88
CA LEU A 534 2.16 -41.43 -12.80
C LEU A 534 1.87 -42.16 -14.11
N PRO A 535 0.98 -43.17 -14.08
CA PRO A 535 0.46 -43.81 -15.28
C PRO A 535 -0.22 -42.81 -16.22
N LYS A 536 -0.38 -43.17 -17.51
CA LYS A 536 -1.00 -42.25 -18.48
C LYS A 536 -2.48 -41.99 -18.17
N HIS A 537 -3.16 -42.97 -17.59
CA HIS A 537 -4.57 -42.86 -17.19
C HIS A 537 -4.68 -43.04 -15.69
N PHE A 538 -4.42 -41.96 -14.96
CA PHE A 538 -4.50 -41.92 -13.50
C PHE A 538 -5.44 -40.79 -13.03
N LYS A 539 -6.52 -41.10 -12.30
CA LYS A 539 -7.47 -40.09 -11.80
C LYS A 539 -7.89 -40.43 -10.37
N VAL A 540 -8.17 -39.40 -9.58
CA VAL A 540 -8.70 -39.55 -8.22
C VAL A 540 -9.92 -38.66 -8.06
N MET A 541 -11.04 -39.26 -7.66
CA MET A 541 -12.28 -38.56 -7.31
C MET A 541 -12.61 -38.81 -5.83
N VAL A 542 -13.17 -37.81 -5.17
CA VAL A 542 -13.45 -37.84 -3.73
C VAL A 542 -14.88 -37.42 -3.45
N GLN A 543 -15.57 -38.16 -2.57
CA GLN A 543 -16.97 -37.91 -2.18
C GLN A 543 -17.14 -38.07 -0.66
N ALA A 544 -18.03 -37.29 -0.07
CA ALA A 544 -18.33 -37.37 1.37
C ALA A 544 -19.07 -38.67 1.71
N GLY A 545 -18.70 -39.28 2.83
CA GLY A 545 -19.42 -40.42 3.39
C GLY A 545 -20.75 -40.03 4.03
N VAL A 546 -21.44 -41.01 4.62
CA VAL A 546 -22.73 -40.79 5.30
C VAL A 546 -22.55 -39.96 6.57
N THR A 547 -21.44 -40.16 7.27
CA THR A 547 -21.05 -39.44 8.50
C THR A 547 -19.82 -38.56 8.26
N LEU A 548 -19.61 -37.53 9.10
CA LEU A 548 -18.52 -36.55 8.95
C LEU A 548 -17.10 -37.14 9.06
N ASP A 549 -16.98 -38.37 9.60
CA ASP A 549 -15.72 -39.10 9.80
C ASP A 549 -15.41 -40.10 8.65
N GLN A 550 -16.21 -40.10 7.58
CA GLN A 550 -16.09 -41.04 6.47
C GLN A 550 -15.89 -40.34 5.12
N ALA A 551 -15.08 -40.96 4.26
CA ALA A 551 -14.80 -40.52 2.90
C ALA A 551 -14.87 -41.68 1.91
N ILE A 552 -15.34 -41.42 0.69
CA ILE A 552 -15.36 -42.36 -0.43
C ILE A 552 -14.42 -41.82 -1.52
N LEU A 553 -13.51 -42.66 -2.00
CA LEU A 553 -12.54 -42.32 -3.05
C LEU A 553 -12.75 -43.27 -4.24
N ASP A 554 -12.80 -42.73 -5.45
CA ASP A 554 -12.76 -43.51 -6.68
C ASP A 554 -11.46 -43.19 -7.43
N ILE A 555 -10.54 -44.15 -7.47
CA ILE A 555 -9.23 -44.00 -8.14
C ILE A 555 -9.24 -44.84 -9.43
N GLU A 556 -8.99 -44.22 -10.57
CA GLU A 556 -8.80 -44.91 -11.86
C GLU A 556 -7.31 -45.00 -12.18
N SER A 557 -6.80 -46.18 -12.52
CA SER A 557 -5.40 -46.41 -12.89
C SER A 557 -5.26 -47.53 -13.91
N ASP A 558 -4.54 -47.27 -15.01
CA ASP A 558 -4.11 -48.29 -15.98
C ASP A 558 -2.91 -49.13 -15.51
N ALA A 559 -2.28 -48.75 -14.38
CA ALA A 559 -1.30 -49.57 -13.67
C ALA A 559 -1.90 -50.26 -12.44
N GLU A 560 -1.32 -51.40 -12.05
CA GLU A 560 -1.67 -52.10 -10.82
C GLU A 560 -1.05 -51.39 -9.60
N ILE A 561 -1.90 -50.98 -8.66
CA ILE A 561 -1.55 -50.16 -7.50
C ILE A 561 -2.05 -50.77 -6.18
N HIS A 562 -1.30 -50.50 -5.12
CA HIS A 562 -1.72 -50.67 -3.73
C HIS A 562 -1.88 -49.29 -3.08
N ILE A 563 -2.89 -49.14 -2.22
CA ILE A 563 -3.28 -47.84 -1.65
C ILE A 563 -3.32 -47.97 -0.13
N GLU A 564 -2.60 -47.09 0.55
CA GLU A 564 -2.60 -46.95 2.00
C GLU A 564 -2.92 -45.49 2.39
N VAL A 565 -3.50 -45.27 3.57
CA VAL A 565 -3.72 -43.92 4.11
C VAL A 565 -2.66 -43.63 5.18
N SER A 566 -1.85 -42.62 4.95
CA SER A 566 -0.74 -42.24 5.84
C SER A 566 -1.19 -41.43 7.06
N ASN A 567 -2.44 -40.93 7.10
CA ASN A 567 -2.96 -40.15 8.21
C ASN A 567 -3.09 -41.01 9.49
N SER A 568 -2.67 -40.47 10.63
CA SER A 568 -2.78 -41.16 11.93
C SER A 568 -4.24 -41.47 12.28
N HIS A 569 -4.48 -42.64 12.89
CA HIS A 569 -5.82 -43.09 13.32
C HIS A 569 -6.87 -43.13 12.20
N SER A 570 -6.43 -43.48 10.98
CA SER A 570 -7.29 -43.72 9.83
C SER A 570 -7.28 -45.19 9.41
N SER A 571 -8.37 -45.65 8.81
CA SER A 571 -8.50 -46.99 8.23
C SER A 571 -9.07 -46.88 6.82
N LEU A 572 -8.52 -47.64 5.87
CA LEU A 572 -8.97 -47.70 4.49
C LEU A 572 -9.28 -49.13 4.08
N VAL A 573 -10.43 -49.31 3.42
CA VAL A 573 -10.86 -50.55 2.78
C VAL A 573 -11.18 -50.23 1.34
N TYR A 574 -10.72 -51.03 0.39
CA TYR A 574 -11.01 -50.79 -1.02
C TYR A 574 -11.28 -52.07 -1.81
N GLU A 575 -12.09 -51.93 -2.85
CA GLU A 575 -12.41 -52.97 -3.81
C GLU A 575 -11.94 -52.54 -5.21
N LYS A 576 -11.39 -53.50 -5.98
CA LYS A 576 -10.92 -53.26 -7.35
C LYS A 576 -11.93 -53.83 -8.35
N ILE A 577 -12.41 -52.97 -9.25
CA ILE A 577 -13.31 -53.33 -10.35
C ILE A 577 -12.67 -52.86 -11.66
N GLY A 578 -11.97 -53.78 -12.35
CA GLY A 578 -11.21 -53.45 -13.57
C GLY A 578 -10.05 -52.50 -13.28
N ILE A 579 -10.10 -51.29 -13.86
CA ILE A 579 -9.13 -50.20 -13.66
C ILE A 579 -9.52 -49.23 -12.53
N SER A 580 -10.69 -49.41 -11.93
CA SER A 580 -11.22 -48.55 -10.87
C SER A 580 -11.03 -49.18 -9.49
N TYR A 581 -10.61 -48.38 -8.52
CA TYR A 581 -10.43 -48.74 -7.12
C TYR A 581 -11.38 -47.88 -6.29
N LYS A 582 -12.41 -48.50 -5.72
CA LYS A 582 -13.37 -47.83 -4.83
C LYS A 582 -12.90 -47.98 -3.40
N CYS A 583 -12.49 -46.90 -2.76
CA CYS A 583 -11.99 -46.89 -1.39
C CYS A 583 -12.99 -46.23 -0.43
N GLN A 584 -13.14 -46.81 0.74
CA GLN A 584 -13.83 -46.22 1.89
C GLN A 584 -12.81 -45.95 2.98
N VAL A 585 -12.74 -44.70 3.43
CA VAL A 585 -11.82 -44.24 4.46
C VAL A 585 -12.60 -43.77 5.68
N LYS A 586 -12.18 -44.19 6.87
CA LYS A 586 -12.72 -43.72 8.14
C LYS A 586 -11.60 -43.14 9.00
N CYS A 587 -11.81 -41.94 9.53
CA CYS A 587 -10.82 -41.21 10.34
C CYS A 587 -11.39 -40.88 11.71
N ALA A 588 -10.73 -41.29 12.80
CA ALA A 588 -11.18 -40.95 14.16
C ALA A 588 -11.13 -39.44 14.44
N VAL A 589 -10.14 -38.75 13.85
CA VAL A 589 -10.02 -37.29 13.83
C VAL A 589 -10.02 -36.87 12.37
N VAL A 590 -11.01 -36.07 11.96
CA VAL A 590 -11.19 -35.63 10.58
C VAL A 590 -10.02 -34.71 10.16
N PRO A 591 -9.13 -35.16 9.24
CA PRO A 591 -8.03 -34.34 8.75
C PRO A 591 -8.52 -33.32 7.72
N LEU A 592 -7.67 -32.35 7.35
CA LEU A 592 -7.95 -31.42 6.25
C LEU A 592 -7.77 -32.07 4.87
N ALA A 593 -6.80 -32.99 4.77
CA ALA A 593 -6.50 -33.76 3.58
C ALA A 593 -6.12 -35.21 3.93
N LEU A 594 -6.43 -36.12 3.02
CA LEU A 594 -5.98 -37.51 3.01
C LEU A 594 -4.67 -37.61 2.24
N ASN A 595 -3.63 -38.13 2.90
CA ASN A 595 -2.37 -38.48 2.26
C ASN A 595 -2.41 -39.96 1.89
N LEU A 596 -2.57 -40.24 0.60
CA LEU A 596 -2.65 -41.58 0.05
C LEU A 596 -1.27 -42.02 -0.40
N LYS A 597 -0.71 -43.04 0.25
CA LYS A 597 0.51 -43.70 -0.23
C LYS A 597 0.12 -44.70 -1.32
N ILE A 598 0.65 -44.50 -2.52
CA ILE A 598 0.41 -45.34 -3.69
C ILE A 598 1.68 -46.11 -4.00
N THR A 599 1.60 -47.43 -3.94
CA THR A 599 2.70 -48.33 -4.31
C THR A 599 2.35 -49.05 -5.60
N PHE A 600 3.18 -48.86 -6.62
CA PHE A 600 3.05 -49.52 -7.92
C PHE A 600 3.66 -50.93 -7.87
N LYS A 601 3.12 -51.85 -8.67
CA LYS A 601 3.56 -53.28 -8.72
C LYS A 601 5.07 -53.50 -8.78
N PHE A 602 5.81 -52.63 -9.46
CA PHE A 602 7.26 -52.72 -9.63
C PHE A 602 8.07 -51.95 -8.56
N GLY A 603 7.45 -51.61 -7.43
CA GLY A 603 8.11 -51.06 -6.24
C GLY A 603 8.22 -49.54 -6.20
N GLY A 604 7.83 -48.82 -7.25
CA GLY A 604 7.74 -47.36 -7.20
C GLY A 604 6.66 -46.92 -6.21
N GLU A 605 6.93 -45.88 -5.42
CA GLU A 605 5.97 -45.33 -4.46
C GLU A 605 5.82 -43.82 -4.68
N CYS A 606 4.63 -43.28 -4.42
CA CYS A 606 4.42 -41.85 -4.28
C CYS A 606 3.33 -41.56 -3.25
N ILE A 607 3.29 -40.33 -2.75
CA ILE A 607 2.19 -39.84 -1.93
C ILE A 607 1.35 -38.92 -2.81
N VAL A 608 0.05 -39.19 -2.87
CA VAL A 608 -0.97 -38.34 -3.49
C VAL A 608 -1.83 -37.76 -2.39
N THR A 609 -1.89 -36.44 -2.30
CA THR A 609 -2.70 -35.74 -1.31
C THR A 609 -4.03 -35.35 -1.94
N VAL A 610 -5.14 -35.66 -1.26
CA VAL A 610 -6.48 -35.29 -1.70
C VAL A 610 -7.27 -34.67 -0.55
N PRO A 611 -8.16 -33.71 -0.81
CA PRO A 611 -8.97 -33.08 0.23
C PRO A 611 -9.85 -34.09 0.98
N PHE A 612 -9.93 -34.02 2.32
CA PHE A 612 -10.83 -34.89 3.08
C PHE A 612 -12.29 -34.40 2.95
N PRO A 613 -13.23 -35.25 2.54
CA PRO A 613 -14.60 -34.82 2.31
C PRO A 613 -15.45 -34.74 3.58
N ALA A 614 -15.48 -33.55 4.19
CA ALA A 614 -16.41 -33.18 5.26
C ALA A 614 -17.66 -32.43 4.74
N ARG A 615 -18.66 -32.16 5.59
CA ARG A 615 -19.81 -31.27 5.29
C ARG A 615 -19.77 -30.04 6.20
N GLY A 616 -20.08 -28.86 5.65
CA GLY A 616 -20.22 -27.61 6.42
C GLY A 616 -19.02 -26.68 6.24
N PHE A 617 -18.63 -25.96 7.31
CA PHE A 617 -17.52 -25.02 7.28
C PHE A 617 -16.81 -24.87 8.63
N LYS A 618 -15.52 -24.53 8.61
CA LYS A 618 -14.67 -24.32 9.79
C LYS A 618 -13.85 -23.04 9.64
N LEU A 619 -13.65 -22.34 10.75
CA LEU A 619 -12.75 -21.20 10.85
C LEU A 619 -11.39 -21.71 11.28
N ILE A 620 -10.34 -21.34 10.57
CA ILE A 620 -8.98 -21.79 10.82
C ILE A 620 -8.06 -20.57 10.93
N ASN A 621 -7.25 -20.54 11.98
CA ASN A 621 -6.18 -19.57 12.16
C ASN A 621 -4.90 -20.35 12.51
N GLU A 622 -3.80 -20.11 11.80
CA GLU A 622 -2.52 -20.80 12.02
C GLU A 622 -2.66 -22.34 12.13
N GLN A 623 -3.47 -22.93 11.23
CA GLN A 623 -3.76 -24.38 11.17
C GLN A 623 -4.53 -24.95 12.38
N LYS A 624 -5.08 -24.10 13.25
CA LYS A 624 -5.96 -24.49 14.36
C LYS A 624 -7.38 -23.96 14.15
N GLU A 625 -8.38 -24.73 14.60
CA GLU A 625 -9.76 -24.27 14.57
C GLU A 625 -9.96 -23.09 15.55
N VAL A 626 -10.54 -22.00 15.05
CA VAL A 626 -10.91 -20.85 15.87
C VAL A 626 -12.16 -21.21 16.66
N THR A 627 -12.02 -21.28 17.98
CA THR A 627 -13.12 -21.61 18.90
C THR A 627 -13.67 -20.39 19.64
N SER A 628 -12.93 -19.27 19.66
CA SER A 628 -13.39 -18.03 20.29
C SER A 628 -14.58 -17.44 19.53
N LYS A 629 -15.57 -16.94 20.28
CA LYS A 629 -16.68 -16.14 19.73
C LYS A 629 -16.32 -14.68 19.57
N ASP A 630 -15.31 -14.20 20.29
CA ASP A 630 -14.87 -12.81 20.27
C ASP A 630 -13.53 -12.72 19.54
N LEU A 631 -13.49 -11.91 18.50
CA LEU A 631 -12.33 -11.64 17.65
C LEU A 631 -12.07 -10.14 17.60
N VAL A 632 -10.85 -9.76 17.25
CA VAL A 632 -10.52 -8.40 16.82
C VAL A 632 -10.29 -8.33 15.31
N ILE A 633 -10.38 -7.13 14.75
CA ILE A 633 -10.16 -6.90 13.31
C ILE A 633 -8.82 -7.52 12.84
N HIS A 634 -7.77 -7.45 13.66
CA HIS A 634 -6.47 -8.04 13.33
C HIS A 634 -6.52 -9.58 13.20
N ASP A 635 -7.40 -10.26 13.94
CA ASP A 635 -7.52 -11.73 13.85
C ASP A 635 -8.06 -12.17 12.48
N LEU A 636 -8.90 -11.34 11.85
CA LEU A 636 -9.46 -11.63 10.52
C LEU A 636 -8.38 -11.68 9.44
N LEU A 637 -7.31 -10.90 9.58
CA LEU A 637 -6.18 -10.91 8.64
C LEU A 637 -5.51 -12.28 8.53
N ASN A 638 -5.63 -13.09 9.59
CA ASN A 638 -4.99 -14.39 9.68
C ASN A 638 -5.97 -15.57 9.69
N THR A 639 -7.27 -15.31 9.52
CA THR A 639 -8.32 -16.33 9.61
C THR A 639 -8.86 -16.69 8.23
N GLU A 640 -8.97 -17.99 7.97
CA GLU A 640 -9.59 -18.56 6.78
C GLU A 640 -10.85 -19.34 7.15
N LEU A 641 -11.87 -19.23 6.31
CA LEU A 641 -13.04 -20.07 6.37
C LEU A 641 -12.88 -21.21 5.35
N GLN A 642 -12.70 -22.43 5.83
CA GLN A 642 -12.74 -23.62 4.99
C GLN A 642 -14.18 -24.10 4.84
N VAL A 643 -14.63 -24.21 3.60
CA VAL A 643 -15.98 -24.57 3.21
C VAL A 643 -15.92 -25.90 2.46
N TYR A 644 -16.74 -26.85 2.90
CA TYR A 644 -16.82 -28.18 2.33
C TYR A 644 -18.16 -28.37 1.63
N SER A 645 -18.16 -28.25 0.30
CA SER A 645 -19.34 -28.25 -0.56
C SER A 645 -19.20 -29.26 -1.70
N TYR A 646 -19.25 -30.56 -1.38
CA TYR A 646 -19.06 -31.65 -2.34
C TYR A 646 -20.29 -31.98 -3.20
N ASP A 647 -21.49 -31.68 -2.73
CA ASP A 647 -22.72 -32.05 -3.45
C ASP A 647 -23.00 -31.11 -4.64
N ARG A 648 -22.69 -29.81 -4.47
CA ARG A 648 -22.85 -28.74 -5.46
C ARG A 648 -22.07 -27.51 -5.03
N ALA A 649 -21.89 -26.56 -5.93
CA ALA A 649 -21.40 -25.22 -5.58
C ALA A 649 -22.24 -24.62 -4.43
N ALA A 650 -21.56 -24.06 -3.42
CA ALA A 650 -22.21 -23.50 -2.25
C ALA A 650 -22.41 -21.99 -2.37
N LYS A 651 -23.56 -21.50 -1.90
CA LYS A 651 -23.86 -20.09 -1.71
C LYS A 651 -23.85 -19.83 -0.19
N LEU A 652 -22.88 -19.08 0.30
CA LEU A 652 -22.74 -18.69 1.70
C LEU A 652 -23.32 -17.31 1.89
N ASN A 653 -24.14 -17.11 2.92
CA ASN A 653 -24.62 -15.78 3.29
C ASN A 653 -23.90 -15.32 4.54
N PHE A 654 -23.26 -14.15 4.44
CA PHE A 654 -22.68 -13.42 5.55
C PHE A 654 -23.60 -12.26 5.90
N ASP A 655 -24.07 -12.26 7.15
CA ASP A 655 -24.81 -11.15 7.74
C ASP A 655 -23.88 -10.43 8.72
N ILE A 656 -23.55 -9.18 8.44
CA ILE A 656 -22.68 -8.32 9.25
C ILE A 656 -23.57 -7.25 9.89
N VAL A 657 -23.74 -7.32 11.22
CA VAL A 657 -24.72 -6.50 11.95
C VAL A 657 -24.02 -5.67 13.01
N LEU A 658 -24.23 -4.36 12.99
CA LEU A 658 -23.70 -3.46 14.01
C LEU A 658 -24.45 -3.65 15.33
N LYS A 659 -23.76 -4.08 16.40
CA LYS A 659 -24.36 -4.19 17.73
C LYS A 659 -23.77 -3.11 18.64
N THR A 660 -24.65 -2.26 19.16
CA THR A 660 -24.29 -1.16 20.07
C THR A 660 -25.00 -1.34 21.41
N LYS A 661 -24.58 -0.62 22.44
CA LYS A 661 -25.27 -0.61 23.74
C LYS A 661 -26.72 -0.11 23.63
N ILE A 662 -27.06 0.63 22.58
CA ILE A 662 -28.32 1.35 22.39
C ILE A 662 -29.26 0.62 21.42
N ASN A 663 -28.73 -0.16 20.46
CA ASN A 663 -29.51 -0.84 19.42
C ASN A 663 -29.65 -2.35 19.66
N GLN A 664 -30.65 -2.73 20.46
CA GLN A 664 -31.09 -4.14 20.62
C GLN A 664 -32.43 -4.45 19.91
N GLY A 665 -33.00 -3.50 19.17
CA GLY A 665 -34.31 -3.60 18.50
C GLY A 665 -34.27 -4.09 17.04
N HIS A 666 -35.39 -3.94 16.31
CA HIS A 666 -35.62 -4.51 14.96
C HIS A 666 -35.00 -3.75 13.76
N ALA A 667 -34.52 -2.51 13.93
CA ALA A 667 -33.98 -1.67 12.84
C ALA A 667 -32.44 -1.51 12.92
N VAL A 668 -31.74 -2.62 13.10
CA VAL A 668 -30.28 -2.61 13.25
C VAL A 668 -29.61 -2.45 11.88
N PRO A 669 -28.62 -1.54 11.72
CA PRO A 669 -27.82 -1.47 10.49
C PRO A 669 -27.16 -2.83 10.21
N PHE A 670 -27.42 -3.38 9.02
CA PHE A 670 -26.86 -4.64 8.58
C PHE A 670 -26.28 -4.51 7.17
N TYR A 671 -25.29 -5.33 6.88
CA TYR A 671 -24.68 -5.49 5.56
C TYR A 671 -24.67 -6.98 5.22
N ARG A 672 -25.26 -7.34 4.07
CA ARG A 672 -25.30 -8.74 3.61
C ARG A 672 -24.36 -8.96 2.44
N LYS A 673 -23.48 -9.95 2.59
CA LYS A 673 -22.58 -10.41 1.51
C LYS A 673 -22.89 -11.86 1.18
N LYS A 674 -22.99 -12.18 -0.11
CA LYS A 674 -23.20 -13.55 -0.58
C LYS A 674 -21.97 -13.99 -1.35
N ILE A 675 -21.32 -15.05 -0.89
CA ILE A 675 -20.12 -15.59 -1.52
C ILE A 675 -20.46 -16.94 -2.13
N LYS A 676 -20.17 -17.10 -3.42
CA LYS A 676 -20.30 -18.37 -4.13
C LYS A 676 -18.95 -19.08 -4.12
N VAL A 677 -18.94 -20.34 -3.74
CA VAL A 677 -17.74 -21.19 -3.81
C VAL A 677 -17.97 -22.39 -4.72
N LYS A 678 -16.88 -22.85 -5.33
CA LYS A 678 -16.90 -24.01 -6.23
C LYS A 678 -17.25 -25.28 -5.46
N GLN A 679 -17.67 -26.30 -6.20
CA GLN A 679 -17.86 -27.63 -5.63
C GLN A 679 -16.51 -28.20 -5.15
N GLY A 680 -16.47 -28.83 -3.98
CA GLY A 680 -15.26 -29.35 -3.34
C GLY A 680 -14.90 -28.62 -2.04
N ILE A 681 -13.60 -28.51 -1.73
CA ILE A 681 -13.09 -27.64 -0.66
C ILE A 681 -12.76 -26.28 -1.25
N SER A 682 -13.26 -25.23 -0.62
CA SER A 682 -12.84 -23.86 -0.90
C SER A 682 -12.40 -23.19 0.39
N SER A 683 -11.32 -22.42 0.34
CA SER A 683 -10.96 -21.48 1.40
C SER A 683 -11.44 -20.08 1.03
N ILE A 684 -12.01 -19.38 2.00
CA ILE A 684 -12.34 -17.97 1.91
C ILE A 684 -11.50 -17.24 2.95
N ASN A 685 -10.62 -16.36 2.49
CA ASN A 685 -9.86 -15.52 3.40
C ASN A 685 -10.77 -14.47 4.05
N LEU A 686 -10.76 -14.37 5.38
CA LEU A 686 -11.62 -13.41 6.09
C LEU A 686 -11.07 -11.98 6.12
N TYR A 687 -9.82 -11.74 5.67
CA TYR A 687 -9.33 -10.38 5.49
C TYR A 687 -10.22 -9.58 4.53
N GLU A 688 -10.88 -10.25 3.57
CA GLU A 688 -11.86 -9.66 2.66
C GLU A 688 -13.02 -8.96 3.40
N LEU A 689 -13.38 -9.44 4.60
CA LEU A 689 -14.44 -8.86 5.42
C LEU A 689 -13.94 -7.69 6.28
N VAL A 690 -12.63 -7.44 6.35
CA VAL A 690 -12.07 -6.39 7.21
C VAL A 690 -12.61 -5.02 6.83
N GLU A 691 -12.71 -4.72 5.55
CA GLU A 691 -13.24 -3.44 5.06
C GLU A 691 -14.73 -3.30 5.33
N ASP A 692 -15.50 -4.37 5.09
CA ASP A 692 -16.94 -4.42 5.39
C ASP A 692 -17.17 -4.20 6.90
N VAL A 693 -16.41 -4.88 7.76
CA VAL A 693 -16.50 -4.77 9.22
C VAL A 693 -16.06 -3.40 9.72
N LYS A 694 -14.94 -2.86 9.23
CA LYS A 694 -14.49 -1.49 9.53
C LYS A 694 -15.56 -0.48 9.12
N GLY A 695 -16.12 -0.63 7.92
CA GLY A 695 -17.17 0.23 7.39
C GLY A 695 -18.44 0.23 8.24
N VAL A 696 -18.83 -0.93 8.78
CA VAL A 696 -19.97 -1.05 9.69
C VAL A 696 -19.65 -0.44 11.06
N LEU A 697 -18.46 -0.69 11.62
CA LEU A 697 -18.02 -0.10 12.89
C LEU A 697 -17.89 1.43 12.81
N ALA A 698 -17.47 1.97 11.67
CA ALA A 698 -17.28 3.39 11.43
C ALA A 698 -18.59 4.21 11.45
N LEU A 699 -19.75 3.56 11.48
CA LEU A 699 -21.06 4.23 11.59
C LEU A 699 -21.41 4.61 13.02
N ASP A 700 -20.69 4.06 14.01
CA ASP A 700 -20.84 4.42 15.40
C ASP A 700 -19.59 5.17 15.88
N ASP A 701 -19.83 6.18 16.70
CA ASP A 701 -18.76 6.91 17.38
C ASP A 701 -18.31 6.20 18.67
N ASP A 702 -19.07 5.22 19.17
CA ASP A 702 -18.67 4.41 20.33
C ASP A 702 -17.62 3.34 19.93
N LEU A 703 -16.39 3.54 20.40
CA LEU A 703 -15.29 2.59 20.22
C LEU A 703 -15.48 1.25 20.96
N ASP A 704 -16.48 1.12 21.84
CA ASP A 704 -16.86 -0.15 22.47
C ASP A 704 -17.90 -0.95 21.66
N SER A 705 -18.39 -0.39 20.55
CA SER A 705 -19.30 -1.11 19.66
C SER A 705 -18.59 -2.28 18.99
N PHE A 706 -19.38 -3.31 18.67
CA PHE A 706 -18.89 -4.51 18.03
C PHE A 706 -19.80 -4.90 16.88
N VAL A 707 -19.26 -5.68 15.96
CA VAL A 707 -20.01 -6.21 14.83
C VAL A 707 -20.23 -7.69 15.05
N GLU A 708 -21.48 -8.12 15.01
CA GLU A 708 -21.83 -9.54 14.97
C GLU A 708 -21.81 -9.97 13.49
N CYS A 709 -20.91 -10.88 13.15
CA CYS A 709 -20.85 -11.50 11.85
C CYS A 709 -21.39 -12.92 11.95
N ALA A 710 -22.42 -13.23 11.16
CA ALA A 710 -23.04 -14.53 11.07
C ALA A 710 -22.85 -15.10 9.67
N ILE A 711 -22.46 -16.37 9.60
CA ILE A 711 -22.42 -17.13 8.35
C ILE A 711 -23.45 -18.24 8.41
N SER A 712 -24.22 -18.37 7.32
CA SER A 712 -25.19 -19.44 7.14
C SER A 712 -24.93 -20.25 5.87
N TYR A 713 -24.99 -21.57 6.01
CA TYR A 713 -24.96 -22.54 4.91
C TYR A 713 -25.83 -23.75 5.25
N HIS A 714 -26.87 -24.02 4.46
CA HIS A 714 -27.90 -25.01 4.77
C HIS A 714 -28.47 -24.83 6.19
N HIS A 715 -28.38 -25.84 7.06
CA HIS A 715 -28.86 -25.82 8.44
C HIS A 715 -27.76 -25.44 9.45
N SER A 716 -26.57 -25.06 8.98
CA SER A 716 -25.44 -24.68 9.82
C SER A 716 -25.28 -23.17 9.85
N GLU A 717 -25.27 -22.60 11.06
CA GLU A 717 -25.00 -21.19 11.32
C GLU A 717 -23.85 -21.08 12.34
N LYS A 718 -22.88 -20.20 12.11
CA LYS A 718 -21.89 -19.77 13.14
C LYS A 718 -21.89 -18.26 13.24
N LYS A 719 -21.65 -17.75 14.45
CA LYS A 719 -21.60 -16.32 14.75
C LYS A 719 -20.35 -15.98 15.54
N TRP A 720 -19.80 -14.80 15.27
CA TRP A 720 -18.68 -14.22 16.02
C TRP A 720 -18.82 -12.70 16.13
N ASN A 721 -18.29 -12.16 17.21
CA ASN A 721 -18.25 -10.73 17.52
C ASN A 721 -16.87 -10.18 17.16
N ILE A 722 -16.82 -9.07 16.45
CA ILE A 722 -15.58 -8.42 16.03
C ILE A 722 -15.51 -7.02 16.61
N ARG A 723 -14.39 -6.69 17.27
CA ARG A 723 -14.12 -5.39 17.90
C ARG A 723 -12.91 -4.68 17.29
N HIS A 724 -12.84 -3.35 17.46
CA HIS A 724 -11.66 -2.56 17.10
C HIS A 724 -10.43 -2.90 17.96
N TYR A 725 -10.61 -3.05 19.27
CA TYR A 725 -9.53 -3.29 20.23
C TYR A 725 -9.84 -4.47 21.14
N ALA A 726 -8.84 -5.31 21.40
CA ALA A 726 -8.93 -6.41 22.37
C ALA A 726 -8.66 -5.95 23.80
N HIS A 727 -7.83 -4.90 23.95
CA HIS A 727 -7.28 -4.49 25.24
C HIS A 727 -7.46 -3.00 25.52
N GLN A 728 -7.45 -2.63 26.81
CA GLN A 728 -7.60 -1.27 27.28
C GLN A 728 -6.75 -1.04 28.53
N LEU A 729 -6.10 0.13 28.63
CA LEU A 729 -5.44 0.56 29.86
C LEU A 729 -6.40 1.34 30.77
N ASN A 730 -6.38 1.04 32.06
CA ASN A 730 -7.25 1.64 33.07
C ASN A 730 -6.49 2.66 33.91
N TRP A 731 -7.12 3.80 34.20
CA TRP A 731 -6.53 4.85 35.04
C TRP A 731 -6.76 4.56 36.52
N GLY A 732 -5.69 4.36 37.28
CA GLY A 732 -5.75 4.22 38.73
C GLY A 732 -5.71 5.57 39.42
N LYS A 733 -6.85 6.06 39.92
CA LYS A 733 -6.94 7.37 40.61
C LYS A 733 -5.97 7.51 41.79
N SER A 734 -5.76 6.44 42.55
CA SER A 734 -4.91 6.44 43.76
C SER A 734 -3.41 6.47 43.45
N ILE A 735 -2.99 5.89 42.32
CA ILE A 735 -1.58 5.79 41.90
C ILE A 735 -1.21 6.76 40.79
N LYS A 736 -2.19 7.47 40.21
CA LYS A 736 -2.06 8.35 39.03
C LYS A 736 -1.24 7.70 37.90
N ALA A 737 -1.58 6.46 37.58
CA ALA A 737 -0.90 5.65 36.57
C ALA A 737 -1.90 4.75 35.83
N TYR A 738 -1.50 4.31 34.64
CA TYR A 738 -2.28 3.37 33.83
C TYR A 738 -1.87 1.92 34.12
N TYR A 739 -2.81 0.98 34.11
CA TYR A 739 -2.53 -0.44 34.33
C TYR A 739 -3.40 -1.34 33.45
N ASN A 740 -3.00 -2.60 33.30
CA ASN A 740 -3.81 -3.66 32.71
C ASN A 740 -3.86 -4.88 33.67
N ASN A 741 -4.95 -5.62 33.62
CA ASN A 741 -5.15 -6.85 34.40
C ASN A 741 -4.46 -8.08 33.77
N GLU A 742 -4.02 -8.00 32.50
CA GLU A 742 -3.37 -9.11 31.77
C GLU A 742 -1.85 -8.93 31.70
N ALA A 743 -1.10 -9.77 32.45
CA ALA A 743 0.34 -9.64 32.62
C ALA A 743 1.22 -10.20 31.47
N LEU A 744 0.63 -10.94 30.52
CA LEU A 744 1.36 -11.65 29.44
C LEU A 744 1.62 -10.81 28.18
N LEU A 745 1.06 -9.60 28.09
CA LEU A 745 1.09 -8.78 26.88
C LEU A 745 2.08 -7.61 26.99
N SER A 746 2.68 -7.24 25.84
CA SER A 746 3.69 -6.19 25.77
C SER A 746 3.07 -4.83 25.42
N PHE A 747 2.72 -4.08 26.47
CA PHE A 747 2.22 -2.72 26.34
C PHE A 747 3.36 -1.69 26.40
N LYS A 748 3.43 -0.83 25.39
CA LYS A 748 4.35 0.31 25.31
C LYS A 748 3.52 1.57 25.03
N PRO A 749 2.92 2.18 26.07
CA PRO A 749 2.11 3.38 25.93
C PRO A 749 2.96 4.65 25.75
N GLN A 750 2.45 5.59 24.97
CA GLN A 750 2.99 6.93 24.77
C GLN A 750 1.92 8.01 24.94
N ALA A 751 2.33 9.21 25.35
CA ALA A 751 1.50 10.41 25.41
C ALA A 751 1.80 11.33 24.22
N MET A 752 0.81 11.49 23.34
CA MET A 752 0.84 12.30 22.12
C MET A 752 0.09 13.62 22.35
N SER A 753 0.66 14.76 21.92
CA SER A 753 -0.07 16.05 21.95
C SER A 753 -1.13 16.10 20.85
N LEU A 754 -2.36 16.51 21.20
CA LEU A 754 -3.44 16.73 20.24
C LEU A 754 -3.40 18.12 19.61
N VAL A 755 -2.60 19.04 20.14
CA VAL A 755 -2.43 20.40 19.59
C VAL A 755 -1.32 20.43 18.55
N GLN A 756 -0.18 19.78 18.85
CA GLN A 756 0.98 19.70 17.95
C GLN A 756 1.44 18.24 17.85
N PRO A 757 0.81 17.42 16.98
CA PRO A 757 1.12 16.01 16.82
C PRO A 757 2.51 15.78 16.23
N GLN A 758 3.15 16.83 15.69
CA GLN A 758 4.52 16.81 15.18
C GLN A 758 5.57 16.65 16.29
N VAL A 759 5.21 16.96 17.54
CA VAL A 759 6.12 16.78 18.67
C VAL A 759 6.20 15.29 18.99
N THR A 760 7.43 14.80 19.20
CA THR A 760 7.68 13.40 19.54
C THR A 760 6.88 12.97 20.78
N PRO A 761 6.10 11.87 20.70
CA PRO A 761 5.32 11.37 21.82
C PRO A 761 6.21 10.98 23.02
N LEU A 762 5.72 11.24 24.23
CA LEU A 762 6.43 10.93 25.46
C LEU A 762 6.14 9.50 25.91
N VAL A 763 7.18 8.67 26.06
CA VAL A 763 7.04 7.30 26.56
C VAL A 763 6.66 7.29 28.03
N LEU A 764 5.68 6.46 28.41
CA LEU A 764 5.35 6.26 29.82
C LEU A 764 6.32 5.26 30.46
N LEU A 765 6.74 5.55 31.69
CA LEU A 765 7.67 4.69 32.43
C LEU A 765 6.91 3.54 33.09
N GLU A 766 7.36 2.32 32.82
CA GLU A 766 6.86 1.11 33.47
C GLU A 766 7.44 1.00 34.88
N LYS A 767 6.57 0.79 35.87
CA LYS A 767 6.92 0.55 37.28
C LYS A 767 6.10 -0.60 37.83
N ASN A 768 6.65 -1.29 38.83
CA ASN A 768 5.92 -2.31 39.57
C ASN A 768 5.25 -1.65 40.79
N GLU A 769 3.93 -1.76 40.87
CA GLU A 769 3.10 -1.37 42.01
C GLU A 769 2.38 -2.61 42.58
N TRP A 770 1.66 -2.45 43.69
CA TRP A 770 0.88 -3.52 44.33
C TRP A 770 -0.23 -4.13 43.44
N ILE A 771 -0.64 -3.43 42.38
CA ILE A 771 -1.62 -3.90 41.38
C ILE A 771 -0.93 -4.64 40.21
N GLY A 772 0.40 -4.66 40.18
CA GLY A 772 1.22 -5.21 39.10
C GLY A 772 1.97 -4.13 38.34
N LYS A 773 2.24 -4.38 37.05
CA LYS A 773 2.93 -3.42 36.18
C LYS A 773 2.01 -2.24 35.85
N VAL A 774 2.48 -1.04 36.15
CA VAL A 774 1.78 0.22 35.88
C VAL A 774 2.64 1.15 35.03
N PHE A 775 2.01 2.05 34.31
CA PHE A 775 2.61 3.03 33.41
C PHE A 775 2.37 4.43 33.95
N GLN A 776 3.43 5.07 34.45
CA GLN A 776 3.34 6.40 35.04
C GLN A 776 3.37 7.48 33.95
N VAL A 777 2.48 8.47 34.06
CA VAL A 777 2.42 9.61 33.15
C VAL A 777 3.63 10.53 33.40
N PRO A 778 4.42 10.88 32.36
CA PRO A 778 5.55 11.78 32.51
C PRO A 778 5.10 13.22 32.77
N GLU A 779 6.02 14.11 33.13
CA GLU A 779 5.74 15.55 33.19
C GLU A 779 5.40 16.09 31.79
N LEU A 780 4.14 16.49 31.63
CA LEU A 780 3.55 17.01 30.41
C LEU A 780 3.68 18.54 30.34
N ASP A 781 3.92 19.06 29.13
CA ASP A 781 3.92 20.51 28.88
C ASP A 781 2.47 20.98 28.65
N MET A 782 1.94 21.77 29.58
CA MET A 782 0.54 22.23 29.51
C MET A 782 0.26 23.14 28.30
N SER A 783 1.28 23.75 27.68
CA SER A 783 1.08 24.52 26.45
C SER A 783 0.70 23.63 25.26
N LEU A 784 1.12 22.36 25.29
CA LEU A 784 0.85 21.33 24.27
C LEU A 784 -0.34 20.44 24.62
N ALA A 785 -1.00 20.68 25.76
CA ALA A 785 -2.20 19.95 26.16
C ALA A 785 -3.40 20.35 25.27
N PRO A 786 -4.35 19.42 25.01
CA PRO A 786 -4.50 18.10 25.62
C PRO A 786 -3.62 16.99 25.01
N TYR A 787 -3.43 15.91 25.78
CA TYR A 787 -2.65 14.72 25.39
C TYR A 787 -3.51 13.45 25.29
N LEU A 788 -3.21 12.61 24.29
CA LEU A 788 -3.80 11.30 24.04
C LEU A 788 -2.81 10.19 24.39
N LEU A 789 -3.25 9.22 25.18
CA LEU A 789 -2.55 7.96 25.44
C LEU A 789 -2.74 7.02 24.25
N ILE A 790 -1.65 6.59 23.62
CA ILE A 790 -1.66 5.75 22.42
C ILE A 790 -0.64 4.60 22.52
N PRO A 791 -0.86 3.47 21.82
CA PRO A 791 0.18 2.44 21.64
C PRO A 791 1.27 2.90 20.66
N THR A 792 2.49 2.37 20.83
CA THR A 792 3.54 2.42 19.79
C THR A 792 3.29 1.39 18.67
N LYS A 793 3.89 1.60 17.48
CA LYS A 793 3.74 0.71 16.31
C LYS A 793 4.07 -0.76 16.60
N ASN A 794 5.03 -1.03 17.49
CA ASN A 794 5.49 -2.39 17.83
C ASN A 794 4.94 -2.90 19.18
N SER A 795 3.80 -2.38 19.63
CA SER A 795 3.14 -2.78 20.87
C SER A 795 1.83 -3.50 20.59
N THR A 796 1.36 -4.30 21.55
CA THR A 796 -0.03 -4.76 21.57
C THR A 796 -0.98 -3.55 21.46
N LEU A 797 -1.81 -3.54 20.41
CA LEU A 797 -2.77 -2.46 20.17
C LEU A 797 -3.78 -2.38 21.32
N PHE A 798 -4.00 -1.17 21.85
CA PHE A 798 -5.02 -0.92 22.87
C PHE A 798 -5.77 0.37 22.56
N ARG A 799 -6.97 0.51 23.14
CA ARG A 799 -7.83 1.67 22.93
C ARG A 799 -7.17 2.96 23.41
N ALA A 800 -7.01 3.91 22.50
CA ALA A 800 -6.48 5.24 22.82
C ALA A 800 -7.42 5.99 23.79
N LYS A 801 -6.85 6.76 24.72
CA LYS A 801 -7.60 7.48 25.77
C LYS A 801 -7.05 8.87 26.01
N LEU A 802 -7.93 9.84 26.24
CA LEU A 802 -7.51 11.16 26.70
C LEU A 802 -6.89 11.04 28.10
N ILE A 803 -5.73 11.66 28.33
CA ILE A 803 -5.14 11.73 29.66
C ILE A 803 -6.04 12.62 30.55
N PRO A 804 -6.39 12.17 31.78
CA PRO A 804 -7.32 12.90 32.62
C PRO A 804 -6.67 14.18 33.19
N GLU A 805 -7.42 15.28 33.11
CA GLU A 805 -7.14 16.60 33.71
C GLU A 805 -5.98 17.39 33.05
N PHE A 806 -6.27 18.62 32.61
CA PHE A 806 -5.27 19.57 32.12
C PHE A 806 -5.55 20.94 32.74
N ASP A 807 -4.49 21.62 33.17
CA ASP A 807 -4.55 23.01 33.61
C ASP A 807 -3.93 23.89 32.53
N TYR A 808 -4.78 24.53 31.71
CA TYR A 808 -4.32 25.26 30.53
C TYR A 808 -3.73 26.61 30.91
N PRO A 809 -2.59 27.01 30.31
CA PRO A 809 -2.02 28.33 30.53
C PRO A 809 -2.97 29.44 30.03
N GLN A 810 -2.97 30.58 30.71
CA GLN A 810 -3.67 31.79 30.26
C GLN A 810 -2.82 32.52 29.21
N ASP A 811 -2.97 32.10 27.96
CA ASP A 811 -2.27 32.69 26.82
C ASP A 811 -3.10 33.85 26.22
N SER A 812 -2.49 35.02 26.00
CA SER A 812 -3.19 36.20 25.44
C SER A 812 -3.42 36.15 23.92
N GLU A 813 -2.74 35.26 23.20
CA GLU A 813 -2.94 34.99 21.76
C GLU A 813 -2.82 33.48 21.50
N ILE A 814 -3.95 32.79 21.32
CA ILE A 814 -4.02 31.35 21.04
C ILE A 814 -4.37 31.15 19.57
N GLU A 815 -3.70 30.20 18.91
CA GLU A 815 -4.06 29.79 17.55
C GLU A 815 -5.45 29.13 17.52
N ALA A 816 -6.27 29.43 16.51
CA ALA A 816 -7.65 28.98 16.42
C ALA A 816 -7.82 27.45 16.51
N LEU A 817 -6.89 26.65 15.98
CA LEU A 817 -6.91 25.19 16.11
C LEU A 817 -6.66 24.75 17.57
N THR A 818 -5.75 25.41 18.27
CA THR A 818 -5.44 25.12 19.68
C THR A 818 -6.63 25.44 20.56
N GLU A 819 -7.28 26.58 20.33
CA GLU A 819 -8.51 26.97 21.01
C GLU A 819 -9.64 25.96 20.77
N ALA A 820 -9.85 25.56 19.51
CA ALA A 820 -10.84 24.55 19.14
C ALA A 820 -10.57 23.20 19.82
N THR A 821 -9.30 22.79 19.90
CA THR A 821 -8.89 21.51 20.50
C THR A 821 -9.04 21.51 22.03
N ARG A 822 -8.61 22.58 22.72
CA ARG A 822 -8.76 22.73 24.18
C ARG A 822 -10.23 22.83 24.59
N SER A 823 -11.06 23.51 23.79
CA SER A 823 -12.50 23.67 24.07
C SER A 823 -13.34 22.44 23.74
N PHE A 824 -12.82 21.44 23.03
CA PHE A 824 -13.59 20.28 22.57
C PHE A 824 -14.31 19.52 23.70
N GLY A 825 -13.67 19.38 24.87
CA GLY A 825 -14.26 18.73 26.04
C GLY A 825 -15.52 19.43 26.56
N GLN A 826 -15.63 20.75 26.37
CA GLN A 826 -16.79 21.57 26.76
C GLN A 826 -17.76 21.76 25.59
N ASN A 827 -17.26 21.96 24.37
CA ASN A 827 -18.02 22.16 23.16
C ASN A 827 -17.57 21.18 22.07
N LYS A 828 -18.32 20.08 21.89
CA LYS A 828 -18.04 19.05 20.88
C LYS A 828 -18.09 19.55 19.43
N GLN A 829 -18.59 20.77 19.17
CA GLN A 829 -18.67 21.35 17.81
C GLN A 829 -17.49 22.27 17.47
N SER A 830 -16.62 22.63 18.44
CA SER A 830 -15.55 23.61 18.25
C SER A 830 -14.64 23.28 17.04
N ILE A 831 -14.21 22.02 16.94
CA ILE A 831 -13.36 21.53 15.84
C ILE A 831 -14.11 21.59 14.50
N LYS A 832 -15.38 21.19 14.47
CA LYS A 832 -16.20 21.23 13.25
C LYS A 832 -16.44 22.67 12.76
N GLN A 833 -16.59 23.61 13.68
CA GLN A 833 -16.71 25.04 13.37
C GLN A 833 -15.40 25.58 12.79
N PHE A 834 -14.26 25.28 13.40
CA PHE A 834 -12.95 25.65 12.87
C PHE A 834 -12.73 25.12 11.45
N ILE A 835 -13.05 23.85 11.20
CA ILE A 835 -12.88 23.22 9.88
C ILE A 835 -13.67 23.96 8.79
N ARG A 836 -14.86 24.50 9.10
CA ARG A 836 -15.65 25.28 8.12
C ARG A 836 -14.99 26.59 7.70
N THR A 837 -14.07 27.13 8.49
CA THR A 837 -13.35 28.39 8.19
C THR A 837 -12.10 28.18 7.34
N LEU A 838 -11.71 26.93 7.08
CA LEU A 838 -10.52 26.60 6.32
C LEU A 838 -10.64 27.04 4.86
N ASN A 839 -9.52 27.41 4.27
CA ASN A 839 -9.37 27.66 2.84
C ASN A 839 -8.02 27.11 2.38
N TYR A 840 -7.80 27.09 1.07
CA TYR A 840 -6.58 26.53 0.49
C TYR A 840 -5.32 27.36 0.83
N ASP A 841 -5.47 28.69 0.88
CA ASP A 841 -4.37 29.67 1.05
C ASP A 841 -3.89 29.85 2.50
N ASN A 842 -4.69 29.52 3.52
CA ASN A 842 -4.34 29.76 4.93
C ASN A 842 -4.17 28.46 5.74
N ASN A 843 -3.63 28.61 6.96
CA ASN A 843 -3.49 27.55 7.96
C ASN A 843 -2.54 26.42 7.56
N GLU A 844 -1.34 26.75 7.07
CA GLU A 844 -0.26 25.77 6.82
C GLU A 844 0.05 24.89 8.05
N VAL A 845 -0.12 25.45 9.26
CA VAL A 845 -0.01 24.69 10.52
C VAL A 845 -1.03 23.56 10.59
N PHE A 846 -2.28 23.81 10.17
CA PHE A 846 -3.34 22.80 10.12
C PHE A 846 -3.08 21.74 9.05
N TRP A 847 -2.61 22.14 7.86
CA TRP A 847 -2.29 21.18 6.80
C TRP A 847 -1.16 20.24 7.21
N ASN A 848 -0.13 20.77 7.86
CA ASN A 848 0.94 19.96 8.43
C ASN A 848 0.44 19.08 9.59
N TYR A 849 -0.49 19.58 10.41
CA TYR A 849 -1.16 18.81 11.46
C TYR A 849 -1.88 17.58 10.89
N VAL A 850 -2.71 17.76 9.86
CA VAL A 850 -3.45 16.66 9.22
C VAL A 850 -2.49 15.67 8.58
N LYS A 851 -1.45 16.15 7.88
CA LYS A 851 -0.42 15.31 7.27
C LYS A 851 0.25 14.41 8.32
N THR A 852 0.66 14.97 9.45
CA THR A 852 1.25 14.19 10.55
C THR A 852 0.29 13.15 11.13
N LEU A 853 -0.99 13.47 11.31
CA LEU A 853 -1.97 12.48 11.78
C LEU A 853 -2.13 11.29 10.82
N LEU A 854 -2.07 11.55 9.51
CA LEU A 854 -2.28 10.52 8.49
C LEU A 854 -1.06 9.61 8.31
N HIS A 855 0.15 10.13 8.50
CA HIS A 855 1.42 9.40 8.25
C HIS A 855 2.06 8.86 9.54
N ASP A 856 2.33 9.73 10.52
CA ASP A 856 3.11 9.35 11.71
C ASP A 856 2.33 8.42 12.66
N TYR A 857 0.99 8.48 12.60
CA TYR A 857 0.05 7.72 13.43
C TYR A 857 -0.85 6.77 12.63
N ASP A 858 -0.35 6.27 11.50
CA ASP A 858 -1.05 5.35 10.60
C ASP A 858 -1.54 4.04 11.24
N HIS A 859 -0.85 3.55 12.27
CA HIS A 859 -1.20 2.37 13.06
C HIS A 859 -2.47 2.56 13.92
N LEU A 860 -2.97 3.79 14.04
CA LEU A 860 -4.22 4.10 14.72
C LEU A 860 -5.36 4.28 13.71
N PRO A 861 -6.58 3.80 14.00
CA PRO A 861 -7.76 4.07 13.20
C PRO A 861 -8.04 5.59 13.07
N LEU A 862 -8.47 6.05 11.89
CA LEU A 862 -8.77 7.46 11.63
C LEU A 862 -9.90 7.99 12.52
N ASN A 863 -10.84 7.12 12.93
CA ASN A 863 -11.91 7.46 13.87
C ASN A 863 -11.43 7.79 15.29
N THR A 864 -10.13 7.64 15.58
CA THR A 864 -9.51 8.11 16.82
C THR A 864 -9.46 9.64 16.89
N PHE A 865 -9.36 10.32 15.74
CA PHE A 865 -9.09 11.75 15.66
C PHE A 865 -10.32 12.55 15.22
N GLU A 866 -10.85 13.39 16.11
CA GLU A 866 -12.04 14.22 15.81
C GLU A 866 -11.80 15.19 14.64
N VAL A 867 -10.58 15.69 14.45
CA VAL A 867 -10.23 16.56 13.32
C VAL A 867 -10.50 15.87 11.98
N LEU A 868 -10.14 14.58 11.87
CA LEU A 868 -10.35 13.81 10.64
C LEU A 868 -11.84 13.49 10.43
N LYS A 869 -12.59 13.21 11.51
CA LYS A 869 -14.06 13.09 11.46
C LYS A 869 -14.71 14.39 10.98
N GLY A 870 -14.26 15.53 11.49
CA GLY A 870 -14.74 16.84 11.08
C GLY A 870 -14.51 17.10 9.59
N LEU A 871 -13.34 16.74 9.06
CA LEU A 871 -13.04 16.81 7.63
C LEU A 871 -13.95 15.87 6.82
N ALA A 872 -14.13 14.62 7.24
CA ALA A 872 -14.99 13.64 6.57
C ALA A 872 -16.46 14.11 6.42
N THR A 873 -16.95 14.92 7.37
CA THR A 873 -18.32 15.47 7.33
C THR A 873 -18.50 16.73 6.47
N ASN A 874 -17.42 17.32 5.96
CA ASN A 874 -17.48 18.55 5.17
C ASN A 874 -16.90 18.34 3.76
N TYR A 875 -17.77 18.20 2.77
CA TYR A 875 -17.38 17.85 1.40
C TYR A 875 -16.42 18.85 0.74
N ASP A 876 -16.60 20.16 0.95
CA ASP A 876 -15.71 21.18 0.37
C ASP A 876 -14.30 21.07 0.95
N GLN A 877 -14.21 20.94 2.27
CA GLN A 877 -12.93 20.87 2.96
C GLN A 877 -12.23 19.54 2.74
N LEU A 878 -12.99 18.45 2.64
CA LEU A 878 -12.45 17.15 2.27
C LEU A 878 -11.85 17.18 0.87
N ALA A 879 -12.58 17.72 -0.13
CA ALA A 879 -12.07 17.87 -1.49
C ALA A 879 -10.80 18.73 -1.53
N ILE A 880 -10.77 19.86 -0.80
CA ILE A 880 -9.57 20.70 -0.68
C ILE A 880 -8.41 19.91 -0.06
N THR A 881 -8.66 19.11 0.98
CA THR A 881 -7.64 18.31 1.66
C THR A 881 -7.00 17.30 0.70
N VAL A 882 -7.80 16.65 -0.14
CA VAL A 882 -7.31 15.69 -1.16
C VAL A 882 -6.28 16.35 -2.08
N PHE A 883 -6.58 17.56 -2.58
CA PHE A 883 -5.71 18.26 -3.52
C PHE A 883 -4.52 18.95 -2.83
N LYS A 884 -4.73 19.61 -1.68
CA LYS A 884 -3.69 20.35 -0.96
C LYS A 884 -2.58 19.43 -0.44
N LEU A 885 -2.95 18.24 0.04
CA LEU A 885 -2.00 17.26 0.59
C LEU A 885 -1.55 16.20 -0.42
N ASP A 886 -2.11 16.19 -1.64
CA ASP A 886 -1.89 15.15 -2.65
C ASP A 886 -2.01 13.72 -2.06
N LEU A 887 -3.15 13.46 -1.40
CA LEU A 887 -3.36 12.23 -0.64
C LEU A 887 -3.18 10.97 -1.53
N SER A 888 -2.59 9.92 -0.96
CA SER A 888 -2.47 8.62 -1.63
C SER A 888 -3.82 7.89 -1.67
N LEU A 889 -3.98 6.97 -2.62
CA LEU A 889 -5.20 6.16 -2.72
C LEU A 889 -5.43 5.33 -1.45
N ASP A 890 -4.37 4.85 -0.80
CA ASP A 890 -4.47 4.10 0.46
C ASP A 890 -5.12 4.94 1.57
N ILE A 891 -4.72 6.21 1.69
CA ILE A 891 -5.31 7.13 2.67
C ILE A 891 -6.79 7.37 2.33
N LEU A 892 -7.11 7.63 1.06
CA LEU A 892 -8.50 7.86 0.65
C LEU A 892 -9.39 6.65 0.92
N HIS A 893 -8.85 5.44 0.76
CA HIS A 893 -9.54 4.20 1.10
C HIS A 893 -9.76 4.04 2.61
N ARG A 894 -8.82 4.50 3.44
CA ARG A 894 -9.03 4.57 4.90
C ARG A 894 -10.16 5.53 5.28
N PHE A 895 -10.33 6.65 4.59
CA PHE A 895 -11.49 7.53 4.81
C PHE A 895 -12.81 6.85 4.45
N GLU A 896 -12.84 6.04 3.38
CA GLU A 896 -14.03 5.26 2.98
C GLU A 896 -14.43 4.18 4.01
N THR A 897 -13.42 3.50 4.56
CA THR A 897 -13.58 2.33 5.44
C THR A 897 -13.67 2.69 6.92
N GLU A 898 -12.88 3.65 7.41
CA GLU A 898 -12.79 3.98 8.85
C GLU A 898 -13.63 5.20 9.25
N LEU A 899 -14.05 6.03 8.28
CA LEU A 899 -14.88 7.23 8.50
C LEU A 899 -16.17 7.23 7.68
N SER A 900 -16.48 6.14 6.97
CA SER A 900 -17.68 5.98 6.14
C SER A 900 -17.88 7.07 5.08
N VAL A 901 -16.79 7.65 4.55
CA VAL A 901 -16.87 8.63 3.46
C VAL A 901 -17.40 7.96 2.19
N LEU A 902 -18.45 8.53 1.61
CA LEU A 902 -18.98 8.12 0.32
C LEU A 902 -18.50 9.09 -0.77
N TRP A 903 -17.43 8.74 -1.49
CA TRP A 903 -16.76 9.63 -2.44
C TRP A 903 -17.64 10.11 -3.60
N PHE A 904 -18.64 9.32 -4.00
CA PHE A 904 -19.64 9.70 -5.01
C PHE A 904 -20.67 10.73 -4.49
N LEU A 905 -20.76 10.94 -3.17
CA LEU A 905 -21.59 12.01 -2.59
C LEU A 905 -20.87 13.35 -2.54
N ILE A 906 -19.55 13.42 -2.70
CA ILE A 906 -18.88 14.71 -2.78
C ILE A 906 -19.38 15.45 -4.03
N PRO A 907 -19.98 16.65 -3.89
CA PRO A 907 -20.57 17.36 -5.02
C PRO A 907 -19.54 17.66 -6.10
N VAL A 908 -19.96 17.59 -7.36
CA VAL A 908 -19.14 18.04 -8.50
C VAL A 908 -18.65 19.49 -8.31
N SER A 909 -19.47 20.35 -7.70
CA SER A 909 -19.08 21.73 -7.36
C SER A 909 -17.93 21.80 -6.37
N SER A 910 -17.85 20.88 -5.40
CA SER A 910 -16.77 20.82 -4.40
C SER A 910 -15.46 20.39 -5.04
N TRP A 911 -15.49 19.40 -5.94
CA TRP A 911 -14.32 19.00 -6.74
C TRP A 911 -13.84 20.10 -7.68
N GLN A 912 -14.77 20.82 -8.32
CA GLN A 912 -14.46 21.98 -9.15
C GLN A 912 -13.83 23.10 -8.31
N ASN A 913 -14.40 23.41 -7.14
CA ASN A 913 -13.85 24.42 -6.23
C ASN A 913 -12.43 24.05 -5.78
N ALA A 914 -12.19 22.80 -5.34
CA ALA A 914 -10.86 22.35 -4.94
C ALA A 914 -9.83 22.49 -6.09
N THR A 915 -10.20 22.09 -7.31
CA THR A 915 -9.36 22.27 -8.51
C THR A 915 -9.04 23.75 -8.76
N LEU A 916 -10.05 24.62 -8.72
CA LEU A 916 -9.87 26.05 -8.93
C LEU A 916 -8.97 26.70 -7.87
N GLN A 917 -9.09 26.29 -6.60
CA GLN A 917 -8.27 26.79 -5.51
C GLN A 917 -6.78 26.45 -5.71
N VAL A 918 -6.47 25.24 -6.21
CA VAL A 918 -5.10 24.86 -6.56
C VAL A 918 -4.56 25.75 -7.66
N ILE A 919 -5.34 25.96 -8.72
CA ILE A 919 -4.94 26.80 -9.86
C ILE A 919 -4.69 28.23 -9.41
N GLN A 920 -5.62 28.82 -8.66
CA GLN A 920 -5.53 30.20 -8.16
C GLN A 920 -4.37 30.40 -7.19
N TYR A 921 -4.13 29.44 -6.30
CA TYR A 921 -3.01 29.48 -5.36
C TYR A 921 -1.67 29.57 -6.11
N TRP A 922 -1.45 28.67 -7.08
CA TRP A 922 -0.20 28.68 -7.83
C TRP A 922 -0.08 29.86 -8.78
N GLN A 923 -1.19 30.29 -9.37
CA GLN A 923 -1.25 31.51 -10.20
C GLN A 923 -0.80 32.74 -9.40
N LYS A 924 -1.31 32.90 -8.18
CA LYS A 924 -0.91 33.98 -7.27
C LYS A 924 0.53 33.84 -6.79
N MET A 925 0.98 32.61 -6.51
CA MET A 925 2.34 32.36 -6.03
C MET A 925 3.41 32.63 -7.08
N LEU A 926 3.16 32.25 -8.33
CA LEU A 926 4.13 32.35 -9.43
C LEU A 926 3.94 33.61 -10.30
N GLY A 927 2.80 34.28 -10.21
CA GLY A 927 2.47 35.42 -11.08
C GLY A 927 2.32 35.02 -12.55
N ASP A 928 1.92 33.79 -12.82
CA ASP A 928 1.76 33.23 -14.17
C ASP A 928 0.29 33.29 -14.65
N ASP A 929 0.02 32.70 -15.82
CA ASP A 929 -1.32 32.60 -16.40
C ASP A 929 -2.17 31.45 -15.82
N GLY A 930 -1.69 30.80 -14.74
CA GLY A 930 -2.32 29.64 -14.12
C GLY A 930 -1.94 28.29 -14.74
N THR A 931 -1.10 28.29 -15.80
CA THR A 931 -0.70 27.05 -16.50
C THR A 931 -0.07 26.03 -15.55
N TYR A 932 0.80 26.45 -14.65
CA TYR A 932 1.43 25.54 -13.69
C TYR A 932 0.40 24.93 -12.73
N GLY A 933 -0.49 25.76 -12.18
CA GLY A 933 -1.57 25.30 -11.31
C GLY A 933 -2.48 24.29 -11.99
N CYS A 934 -2.79 24.51 -13.27
CA CYS A 934 -3.55 23.58 -14.11
C CYS A 934 -2.83 22.23 -14.27
N LEU A 935 -1.54 22.24 -14.63
CA LEU A 935 -0.75 21.01 -14.77
C LEU A 935 -0.69 20.22 -13.47
N LYS A 936 -0.54 20.90 -12.32
CA LYS A 936 -0.52 20.26 -11.00
C LYS A 936 -1.87 19.63 -10.65
N ALA A 937 -2.97 20.34 -10.89
CA ALA A 937 -4.30 19.80 -10.69
C ALA A 937 -4.58 18.62 -11.64
N GLU A 938 -4.13 18.69 -12.89
CA GLU A 938 -4.24 17.60 -13.87
C GLU A 938 -3.48 16.35 -13.41
N HIS A 939 -2.28 16.49 -12.86
CA HIS A 939 -1.52 15.37 -12.31
C HIS A 939 -2.29 14.66 -11.19
N ILE A 940 -2.85 15.42 -10.25
CA ILE A 940 -3.67 14.87 -9.14
C ILE A 940 -4.93 14.19 -9.70
N LEU A 941 -5.62 14.81 -10.67
CA LEU A 941 -6.81 14.23 -11.31
C LEU A 941 -6.50 12.91 -12.04
N LYS A 942 -5.38 12.83 -12.75
CA LYS A 942 -4.93 11.60 -13.42
C LYS A 942 -4.64 10.48 -12.41
N LYS A 943 -4.04 10.80 -11.26
CA LYS A 943 -3.82 9.86 -10.16
C LYS A 943 -5.13 9.32 -9.57
N LEU A 944 -6.17 10.15 -9.54
CA LEU A 944 -7.47 9.81 -8.91
C LEU A 944 -8.54 9.31 -9.90
N LYS A 945 -8.18 9.11 -11.18
CA LYS A 945 -9.16 8.87 -12.26
C LYS A 945 -10.06 7.65 -12.07
N ASN A 946 -9.53 6.59 -11.44
CA ASN A 946 -10.26 5.33 -11.23
C ASN A 946 -10.90 5.26 -9.83
N PHE A 947 -10.72 6.29 -9.00
CA PHE A 947 -11.12 6.23 -7.59
C PHE A 947 -12.62 6.43 -7.39
N THR A 948 -13.21 7.39 -8.09
CA THR A 948 -14.65 7.67 -8.09
C THR A 948 -15.12 8.06 -9.49
N PRO A 949 -16.35 7.71 -9.91
CA PRO A 949 -16.86 8.05 -11.25
C PRO A 949 -16.81 9.54 -11.57
N LEU A 950 -16.82 10.41 -10.55
CA LEU A 950 -16.77 11.86 -10.68
C LEU A 950 -15.38 12.40 -11.03
N LEU A 951 -14.31 11.63 -10.84
CA LEU A 951 -12.93 12.04 -11.13
C LEU A 951 -12.36 11.36 -12.37
N ALA A 952 -13.17 10.58 -13.10
CA ALA A 952 -12.78 9.96 -14.36
C ALA A 952 -12.29 11.00 -15.38
N GLU A 953 -11.39 10.58 -16.29
CA GLU A 953 -10.74 11.48 -17.28
C GLU A 953 -11.73 12.34 -18.07
N SER A 954 -12.93 11.80 -18.35
CA SER A 954 -14.01 12.53 -19.02
C SER A 954 -14.50 13.81 -18.29
N PHE A 955 -14.23 13.96 -16.98
CA PHE A 955 -14.55 15.17 -16.21
C PHE A 955 -13.40 16.18 -16.13
N HIS A 956 -12.17 15.79 -16.49
CA HIS A 956 -10.99 16.66 -16.33
C HIS A 956 -11.14 18.00 -17.07
N PRO A 957 -11.64 18.07 -18.32
CA PRO A 957 -11.84 19.35 -19.01
C PRO A 957 -12.85 20.27 -18.29
N PHE A 958 -13.86 19.69 -17.63
CA PHE A 958 -14.82 20.45 -16.85
C PHE A 958 -14.18 21.03 -15.57
N TYR A 959 -13.34 20.28 -14.88
CA TYR A 959 -12.68 20.77 -13.66
C TYR A 959 -11.58 21.80 -13.96
N LEU A 960 -10.76 21.54 -14.98
CA LEU A 960 -9.59 22.39 -15.30
C LEU A 960 -9.98 23.66 -16.05
N TYR A 961 -10.95 23.57 -16.98
CA TYR A 961 -11.25 24.65 -17.92
C TYR A 961 -12.73 25.07 -17.93
N ASN A 962 -13.56 24.49 -17.05
CA ASN A 962 -15.02 24.68 -17.06
C ASN A 962 -15.66 24.36 -18.42
N GLN A 963 -15.02 23.48 -19.21
CA GLN A 963 -15.51 23.06 -20.53
C GLN A 963 -16.67 22.09 -20.36
N ARG A 964 -17.89 22.55 -20.62
CA ARG A 964 -19.12 21.74 -20.57
C ARG A 964 -19.40 21.01 -21.89
N SER A 965 -18.38 20.41 -22.51
CA SER A 965 -18.48 19.71 -23.79
C SER A 965 -18.19 18.23 -23.61
N PHE A 966 -19.12 17.50 -22.99
CA PHE A 966 -19.00 16.04 -22.85
C PHE A 966 -19.29 15.29 -24.18
N GLY A 967 -19.81 15.97 -25.20
CA GLY A 967 -20.18 15.39 -26.49
C GLY A 967 -21.68 15.09 -26.63
N PRO A 968 -22.16 14.78 -27.85
CA PRO A 968 -23.60 14.61 -28.14
C PRO A 968 -24.22 13.36 -27.48
N GLY A 969 -23.38 12.39 -27.07
CA GLY A 969 -23.82 11.17 -26.39
C GLY A 969 -24.39 11.37 -24.98
N TYR A 970 -24.38 12.59 -24.44
CA TYR A 970 -24.95 12.91 -23.13
C TYR A 970 -26.25 13.73 -23.23
N ASN A 971 -26.81 13.84 -24.44
CA ASN A 971 -28.14 14.42 -24.64
C ASN A 971 -29.21 13.44 -24.14
N PHE A 972 -30.32 13.99 -23.64
CA PHE A 972 -31.44 13.22 -23.11
C PHE A 972 -31.88 12.06 -24.02
N GLN A 973 -32.15 12.35 -25.30
CA GLN A 973 -32.67 11.35 -26.24
C GLN A 973 -31.71 10.17 -26.46
N PHE A 974 -30.40 10.45 -26.57
CA PHE A 974 -29.39 9.41 -26.73
C PHE A 974 -29.20 8.59 -25.45
N LEU A 975 -29.15 9.25 -24.29
CA LEU A 975 -29.01 8.56 -23.01
C LEU A 975 -30.24 7.70 -22.69
N ASN A 976 -31.44 8.22 -22.90
CA ASN A 976 -32.66 7.45 -22.67
C ASN A 976 -32.70 6.21 -23.58
N ASP A 977 -32.29 6.36 -24.85
CA ASP A 977 -32.18 5.23 -25.76
C ASP A 977 -31.11 4.23 -25.31
N TRP A 978 -29.88 4.67 -25.04
CA TRP A 978 -28.77 3.80 -24.61
C TRP A 978 -29.08 3.04 -23.33
N ILE A 979 -29.73 3.70 -22.37
CA ILE A 979 -30.05 3.11 -21.07
C ILE A 979 -31.23 2.13 -21.18
N PHE A 980 -32.31 2.51 -21.88
CA PHE A 980 -33.59 1.78 -21.82
C PHE A 980 -34.11 1.20 -23.14
N GLU A 981 -33.98 1.90 -24.26
CA GLU A 981 -34.71 1.55 -25.50
C GLU A 981 -33.87 0.76 -26.53
N GLY A 982 -32.58 1.06 -26.64
CA GLY A 982 -31.62 0.37 -27.51
C GLY A 982 -31.83 0.58 -29.01
N ASN A 983 -32.64 1.55 -29.44
CA ASN A 983 -32.99 1.77 -30.84
C ASN A 983 -31.76 2.17 -31.69
N PHE A 984 -30.82 2.94 -31.15
CA PHE A 984 -29.61 3.38 -31.87
C PHE A 984 -28.46 2.36 -31.85
N ILE A 985 -28.57 1.28 -31.07
CA ILE A 985 -27.44 0.34 -30.82
C ILE A 985 -27.74 -1.06 -31.41
N GLY A 986 -28.89 -1.20 -32.08
CA GLY A 986 -29.28 -2.41 -32.80
C GLY A 986 -30.18 -3.34 -32.01
N GLY A 987 -31.06 -2.80 -31.15
CA GLY A 987 -32.15 -3.50 -30.49
C GLY A 987 -32.16 -3.37 -28.96
N LEU A 988 -33.33 -3.58 -28.34
CA LEU A 988 -33.56 -3.50 -26.90
C LEU A 988 -32.60 -4.39 -26.08
N GLU A 989 -32.20 -5.53 -26.64
CA GLU A 989 -31.24 -6.48 -26.03
C GLU A 989 -29.86 -5.87 -25.77
N LYS A 990 -29.54 -4.76 -26.44
CA LYS A 990 -28.26 -4.04 -26.30
C LYS A 990 -28.35 -2.80 -25.40
N SER A 991 -29.52 -2.51 -24.83
CA SER A 991 -29.66 -1.45 -23.81
C SER A 991 -28.91 -1.83 -22.53
N GLU A 992 -28.39 -0.85 -21.80
CA GLU A 992 -27.68 -1.12 -20.55
C GLU A 992 -28.58 -1.70 -19.46
N TYR A 993 -29.87 -1.30 -19.43
CA TYR A 993 -30.83 -1.88 -18.50
C TYR A 993 -31.00 -3.37 -18.73
N GLN A 994 -31.12 -3.81 -19.99
CA GLN A 994 -31.24 -5.23 -20.31
C GLN A 994 -29.95 -6.00 -20.00
N ARG A 995 -28.78 -5.40 -20.25
CA ARG A 995 -27.49 -5.98 -19.86
C ARG A 995 -27.37 -6.15 -18.34
N MET A 996 -27.78 -5.16 -17.56
CA MET A 996 -27.82 -5.26 -16.10
C MET A 996 -28.73 -6.41 -15.64
N LEU A 997 -29.90 -6.58 -16.27
CA LEU A 997 -30.79 -7.70 -15.97
C LEU A 997 -30.17 -9.06 -16.34
N GLN A 998 -29.46 -9.15 -17.46
CA GLN A 998 -28.74 -10.36 -17.88
C GLN A 998 -27.62 -10.72 -16.89
N ARG A 999 -26.76 -9.76 -16.50
CA ARG A 999 -25.70 -9.95 -15.49
C ARG A 999 -26.26 -10.46 -14.15
N ASN A 1000 -27.47 -10.01 -13.80
CA ASN A 1000 -28.16 -10.34 -12.55
C ASN A 1000 -29.31 -11.34 -12.73
N HIS A 1001 -29.29 -12.15 -13.79
CA HIS A 1001 -30.37 -13.11 -14.09
C HIS A 1001 -30.66 -14.05 -12.90
N SER A 1002 -29.61 -14.66 -12.33
CA SER A 1002 -29.74 -15.52 -11.13
C SER A 1002 -30.39 -14.82 -9.92
N ALA A 1003 -30.16 -13.52 -9.72
CA ALA A 1003 -30.80 -12.78 -8.64
C ALA A 1003 -32.28 -12.51 -8.93
N THR A 1004 -32.64 -12.41 -10.21
CA THR A 1004 -34.02 -12.26 -10.66
C THR A 1004 -34.80 -13.55 -10.44
N GLU A 1005 -34.21 -14.71 -10.75
CA GLU A 1005 -34.81 -16.02 -10.45
C GLU A 1005 -34.95 -16.26 -8.94
N ASP A 1006 -33.92 -15.94 -8.15
CA ASP A 1006 -33.89 -16.13 -6.70
C ASP A 1006 -34.63 -15.02 -5.91
N GLN A 1007 -35.23 -14.02 -6.58
CA GLN A 1007 -35.80 -12.81 -5.97
C GLN A 1007 -34.88 -12.11 -4.95
N ALA A 1008 -33.57 -12.12 -5.22
CA ALA A 1008 -32.53 -11.72 -4.28
C ALA A 1008 -32.06 -10.27 -4.43
N TRP A 1009 -32.87 -9.40 -5.06
CA TRP A 1009 -32.53 -8.00 -5.30
C TRP A 1009 -32.60 -7.16 -4.03
N PRO A 1010 -31.73 -6.14 -3.89
CA PRO A 1010 -31.81 -5.20 -2.78
C PRO A 1010 -33.09 -4.34 -2.91
N THR A 1011 -33.92 -4.34 -1.87
CA THR A 1011 -35.22 -3.62 -1.84
C THR A 1011 -35.44 -2.85 -0.54
N ALA A 1012 -34.41 -2.74 0.30
CA ALA A 1012 -34.50 -2.17 1.63
C ALA A 1012 -34.91 -0.68 1.63
N LEU A 1013 -34.44 0.11 0.67
CA LEU A 1013 -34.75 1.54 0.59
C LEU A 1013 -36.18 1.76 0.09
N SER A 1014 -36.64 1.00 -0.90
CA SER A 1014 -38.03 1.08 -1.38
C SER A 1014 -39.03 0.59 -0.35
N GLN A 1015 -38.74 -0.50 0.38
CA GLN A 1015 -39.57 -0.99 1.47
C GLN A 1015 -39.74 0.07 2.58
N ASN A 1016 -38.67 0.80 2.89
CA ASN A 1016 -38.68 1.88 3.87
C ASN A 1016 -39.12 3.24 3.32
N LYS A 1017 -39.59 3.31 2.06
CA LYS A 1017 -40.05 4.54 1.39
C LYS A 1017 -39.02 5.67 1.46
N TRP A 1018 -37.78 5.40 1.04
CA TRP A 1018 -36.71 6.38 1.04
C TRP A 1018 -37.09 7.67 0.31
N VAL A 1019 -37.11 8.79 1.04
CA VAL A 1019 -37.72 10.07 0.63
C VAL A 1019 -37.10 10.64 -0.65
N TYR A 1020 -35.81 10.37 -0.90
CA TYR A 1020 -35.10 10.93 -2.06
C TYR A 1020 -35.51 10.30 -3.39
N PHE A 1021 -36.23 9.17 -3.41
CA PHE A 1021 -36.77 8.61 -4.65
C PHE A 1021 -37.80 9.52 -5.34
N ASP A 1022 -38.39 10.48 -4.63
CA ASP A 1022 -39.33 11.45 -5.20
C ASP A 1022 -38.69 12.35 -6.28
N CYS A 1023 -37.36 12.52 -6.25
CA CYS A 1023 -36.66 13.32 -7.27
C CYS A 1023 -36.74 12.73 -8.68
N MET A 1024 -37.04 11.43 -8.81
CA MET A 1024 -37.23 10.76 -10.09
C MET A 1024 -38.34 11.39 -10.93
N GLN A 1025 -39.36 11.99 -10.30
CA GLN A 1025 -40.44 12.68 -11.02
C GLN A 1025 -39.97 13.92 -11.77
N LYS A 1026 -38.81 14.46 -11.41
CA LYS A 1026 -38.23 15.68 -12.00
C LYS A 1026 -37.27 15.40 -13.15
N LEU A 1027 -36.91 14.13 -13.36
CA LEU A 1027 -36.00 13.70 -14.41
C LEU A 1027 -36.80 13.25 -15.64
N PRO A 1028 -36.41 13.64 -16.87
CA PRO A 1028 -37.16 13.31 -18.07
C PRO A 1028 -37.01 11.85 -18.55
N PHE A 1029 -36.24 11.01 -17.83
CA PHE A 1029 -35.97 9.62 -18.21
C PHE A 1029 -37.18 8.70 -18.04
N SER A 1030 -37.35 7.79 -18.99
CA SER A 1030 -38.39 6.76 -19.01
C SER A 1030 -38.12 5.61 -18.02
N CYS A 1031 -37.73 5.94 -16.77
CA CYS A 1031 -37.45 5.00 -15.67
C CYS A 1031 -38.70 4.26 -15.14
N GLN A 1032 -39.85 4.37 -15.82
CA GLN A 1032 -41.09 3.67 -15.46
C GLN A 1032 -41.00 2.14 -15.68
N LEU A 1033 -39.92 1.65 -16.31
CA LEU A 1033 -39.63 0.23 -16.50
C LEU A 1033 -39.17 -0.49 -15.21
N ALA A 1034 -38.80 0.26 -14.16
CA ALA A 1034 -38.39 -0.35 -12.90
C ALA A 1034 -39.58 -1.03 -12.22
N SER A 1035 -39.43 -2.32 -11.95
CA SER A 1035 -40.38 -3.12 -11.19
C SER A 1035 -40.16 -2.93 -9.69
N GLN A 1036 -41.13 -3.36 -8.88
CA GLN A 1036 -41.02 -3.25 -7.41
C GLN A 1036 -39.78 -3.99 -6.84
N TRP A 1037 -39.30 -5.04 -7.52
CA TRP A 1037 -38.17 -5.86 -7.07
C TRP A 1037 -36.79 -5.30 -7.42
N ASN A 1038 -36.63 -4.46 -8.47
CA ASN A 1038 -35.33 -3.87 -8.85
C ASN A 1038 -35.25 -2.35 -8.65
N LYS A 1039 -36.32 -1.74 -8.13
CA LYS A 1039 -36.46 -0.28 -7.98
C LYS A 1039 -35.23 0.39 -7.37
N ASP A 1040 -34.69 -0.15 -6.28
CA ASP A 1040 -33.56 0.46 -5.57
C ASP A 1040 -32.31 0.53 -6.45
N ALA A 1041 -31.92 -0.58 -7.09
CA ALA A 1041 -30.75 -0.64 -7.96
C ALA A 1041 -30.89 0.26 -9.21
N VAL A 1042 -32.10 0.33 -9.78
CA VAL A 1042 -32.34 1.13 -10.99
C VAL A 1042 -32.39 2.61 -10.68
N TYR A 1043 -33.07 3.04 -9.60
CA TYR A 1043 -33.32 4.46 -9.32
C TYR A 1043 -32.15 5.14 -8.61
N LEU A 1044 -31.35 4.38 -7.85
CA LEU A 1044 -30.31 4.96 -7.02
C LEU A 1044 -29.30 5.83 -7.79
N PRO A 1045 -28.72 5.40 -8.94
CA PRO A 1045 -27.76 6.20 -9.69
C PRO A 1045 -28.34 7.55 -10.12
N PHE A 1046 -29.59 7.58 -10.57
CA PHE A 1046 -30.29 8.80 -11.01
C PHE A 1046 -30.55 9.74 -9.84
N CYS A 1047 -31.02 9.20 -8.72
CA CYS A 1047 -31.33 9.99 -7.53
C CYS A 1047 -30.07 10.64 -6.95
N LEU A 1048 -28.99 9.86 -6.80
CA LEU A 1048 -27.74 10.39 -6.29
C LEU A 1048 -27.13 11.41 -7.25
N ALA A 1049 -27.21 11.18 -8.57
CA ALA A 1049 -26.73 12.16 -9.56
C ALA A 1049 -27.49 13.49 -9.47
N TYR A 1050 -28.83 13.43 -9.34
CA TYR A 1050 -29.68 14.60 -9.16
C TYR A 1050 -29.33 15.35 -7.87
N MET A 1051 -29.21 14.63 -6.76
CA MET A 1051 -28.87 15.22 -5.46
C MET A 1051 -27.47 15.82 -5.46
N ASN A 1052 -26.50 15.19 -6.13
CA ASN A 1052 -25.14 15.69 -6.26
C ASN A 1052 -25.09 17.03 -7.00
N VAL A 1053 -25.73 17.13 -8.18
CA VAL A 1053 -25.66 18.34 -9.02
C VAL A 1053 -26.62 19.44 -8.56
N LYS A 1054 -27.90 19.13 -8.30
CA LYS A 1054 -28.92 20.15 -8.00
C LYS A 1054 -28.95 20.55 -6.52
N HIS A 1055 -28.72 19.60 -5.61
CA HIS A 1055 -28.81 19.83 -4.17
C HIS A 1055 -27.46 19.80 -3.45
N HIS A 1056 -26.35 19.66 -4.16
CA HIS A 1056 -25.00 19.64 -3.60
C HIS A 1056 -24.85 18.58 -2.50
N SER A 1057 -25.50 17.42 -2.71
CA SER A 1057 -25.52 16.27 -1.81
C SER A 1057 -25.91 16.59 -0.37
N LYS A 1058 -26.75 17.61 -0.15
CA LYS A 1058 -27.34 17.89 1.17
C LYS A 1058 -28.37 16.81 1.52
N LEU A 1059 -27.87 15.66 1.95
CA LEU A 1059 -28.62 14.48 2.35
C LEU A 1059 -28.54 14.32 3.87
N GLN A 1060 -29.68 14.07 4.51
CA GLN A 1060 -29.73 13.51 5.86
C GLN A 1060 -29.78 11.99 5.71
N LEU A 1061 -28.64 11.33 5.97
CA LEU A 1061 -28.49 9.88 5.89
C LEU A 1061 -28.32 9.32 7.30
N SER A 1062 -29.11 8.30 7.63
CA SER A 1062 -28.90 7.49 8.83
C SER A 1062 -27.79 6.46 8.60
N ALA A 1063 -27.26 5.87 9.68
CA ALA A 1063 -26.32 4.75 9.59
C ALA A 1063 -26.89 3.58 8.74
N TYR A 1064 -28.20 3.35 8.84
CA TYR A 1064 -28.90 2.36 8.03
C TYR A 1064 -28.85 2.72 6.54
N ASP A 1065 -29.17 3.98 6.18
CA ASP A 1065 -29.13 4.43 4.78
C ASP A 1065 -27.75 4.26 4.17
N ILE A 1066 -26.68 4.64 4.89
CA ILE A 1066 -25.30 4.52 4.40
C ILE A 1066 -24.95 3.07 4.04
N LEU A 1067 -25.30 2.09 4.90
CA LEU A 1067 -25.06 0.68 4.59
C LEU A 1067 -25.89 0.18 3.42
N GLN A 1068 -27.16 0.55 3.34
CA GLN A 1068 -28.01 0.13 2.22
C GLN A 1068 -27.51 0.72 0.90
N LEU A 1069 -27.05 1.98 0.90
CA LEU A 1069 -26.41 2.60 -0.27
C LEU A 1069 -25.17 1.80 -0.71
N LYS A 1070 -24.25 1.49 0.23
CA LYS A 1070 -23.06 0.67 -0.07
C LYS A 1070 -23.45 -0.70 -0.63
N GLN A 1071 -24.45 -1.36 -0.04
CA GLN A 1071 -24.91 -2.68 -0.46
C GLN A 1071 -25.58 -2.67 -1.85
N ILE A 1072 -26.39 -1.64 -2.17
CA ILE A 1072 -27.02 -1.51 -3.49
C ILE A 1072 -25.98 -1.22 -4.57
N ILE A 1073 -24.98 -0.39 -4.27
CA ILE A 1073 -23.88 -0.11 -5.21
C ILE A 1073 -23.04 -1.36 -5.45
N ALA A 1074 -22.67 -2.07 -4.38
CA ALA A 1074 -21.94 -3.33 -4.43
C ALA A 1074 -22.65 -4.45 -5.22
N PHE A 1075 -23.99 -4.36 -5.37
CA PHE A 1075 -24.78 -5.34 -6.11
C PHE A 1075 -24.47 -5.33 -7.62
N ASP A 1076 -24.32 -4.15 -8.22
CA ASP A 1076 -23.87 -3.96 -9.61
C ASP A 1076 -23.14 -2.60 -9.73
N GLU A 1077 -21.84 -2.61 -9.39
CA GLU A 1077 -21.00 -1.41 -9.41
C GLU A 1077 -20.85 -0.85 -10.83
N GLN A 1078 -20.84 -1.74 -11.83
CA GLN A 1078 -20.73 -1.35 -13.24
C GLN A 1078 -21.92 -0.50 -13.66
N TRP A 1079 -23.15 -0.97 -13.39
CA TRP A 1079 -24.38 -0.21 -13.62
C TRP A 1079 -24.35 1.12 -12.87
N PHE A 1080 -24.06 1.09 -11.57
CA PHE A 1080 -24.05 2.31 -10.77
C PHE A 1080 -23.08 3.35 -11.34
N ASN A 1081 -21.81 2.99 -11.53
CA ASN A 1081 -20.76 3.91 -11.97
C ASN A 1081 -21.03 4.51 -13.35
N GLN A 1082 -21.48 3.68 -14.30
CA GLN A 1082 -21.76 4.11 -15.68
C GLN A 1082 -22.96 5.06 -15.72
N ILE A 1083 -24.09 4.68 -15.10
CA ILE A 1083 -25.31 5.48 -15.13
C ILE A 1083 -25.12 6.75 -14.31
N PHE A 1084 -24.62 6.66 -13.08
CA PHE A 1084 -24.39 7.83 -12.23
C PHE A 1084 -23.52 8.89 -12.93
N SER A 1085 -22.37 8.49 -13.49
CA SER A 1085 -21.48 9.40 -14.23
C SER A 1085 -22.16 10.07 -15.42
N SER A 1086 -22.92 9.30 -16.20
CA SER A 1086 -23.61 9.78 -17.41
C SER A 1086 -24.72 10.77 -17.08
N ILE A 1087 -25.51 10.50 -16.02
CA ILE A 1087 -26.59 11.39 -15.57
C ILE A 1087 -26.03 12.67 -14.94
N VAL A 1088 -24.92 12.59 -14.18
CA VAL A 1088 -24.24 13.78 -13.69
C VAL A 1088 -23.80 14.69 -14.85
N LYS A 1089 -23.18 14.13 -15.90
CA LYS A 1089 -22.77 14.90 -17.09
C LYS A 1089 -23.96 15.56 -17.78
N TYR A 1090 -25.06 14.82 -17.97
CA TYR A 1090 -26.30 15.37 -18.50
C TYR A 1090 -26.83 16.54 -17.67
N LEU A 1091 -26.89 16.40 -16.35
CA LEU A 1091 -27.37 17.46 -15.46
C LEU A 1091 -26.48 18.70 -15.45
N ILE A 1092 -25.16 18.55 -15.65
CA ILE A 1092 -24.23 19.67 -15.83
C ILE A 1092 -24.50 20.41 -17.15
N LEU A 1093 -24.80 19.67 -18.22
CA LEU A 1093 -25.17 20.24 -19.52
C LEU A 1093 -26.50 21.00 -19.47
N GLU A 1094 -27.49 20.47 -18.74
CA GLU A 1094 -28.81 21.11 -18.55
C GLU A 1094 -28.80 22.29 -17.60
N ALA A 1095 -27.85 22.38 -16.65
CA ALA A 1095 -27.71 23.53 -15.75
C ALA A 1095 -27.14 24.79 -16.45
N LYS A 1096 -27.35 24.91 -17.77
CA LYS A 1096 -27.00 26.09 -18.57
C LYS A 1096 -28.06 27.18 -18.46
#